data_AF-A0A0P9UVP2-F1
#
_entry.id   AF-A0A0P9UVP2-F1
#
_cell.length_a   1.000
_cell.length_b   1.000
_cell.length_c   1.000
_cell.angle_alpha   90.00
_cell.angle_beta   90.00
_cell.angle_gamma   90.00
#
_symmetry.space_group_name_H-M   'P 1'
#
loop_
_entity.id
_entity.type
_entity.pdbx_description
1 polymer ?
#
loop_
_entity_poly.entity_id
_entity_poly.type
_entity_poly.pdbx_seq_one_letter_code
_entity_poly.pdbx_strand_id
1 'polypeptide(L)'
;MQAFKAEPATAPVSGAPMISSRAALLIGSLLQAEKLPFEVMAERLSPERYQLKQFHGSGLQQLLDKFTQPGQAPDKAEVGQLIKGFAQSVADQLEHFQLMHDATPTKTGPHANEDRATLAVSQTAVGEYAGRASKAIGEGLSKGIVSLDDHIAALDVSLQSAEEGAKDALHANRQALVDAKTTLVGLHADFVKSPEAKRLASVAAHTQLDTVVSDLVTARNSVGGWKGAGPVVAAAVPQFMSSMTHLGYVRLSTSDKLREEVPETSSDASMLKAAITGMVAGIAHETVNSVVKPVFQAALQKTGLNERLNMVPLKAIDTNSVIPDPFELKSEHGELIRKTPEEIAQDKAFVKGERAVLNQKKVQGSSTHPVGELMAYSAFGGSQAVRQMLNDLHQINGQTLSARALASGFGGAVSASSQTLLQLKSTYVDPAERKIPVVTPDRAETELKKDLDKGMDLREASVRTTFYSKAISGIQSSALTSALPPVTAQPEGARGTLSAGNILRNMALAAKGSISYLSTRYANQSVTAEAKALKDAGMGGATPMLDRTETALNNIRHPNRASLPHTFQPSTLSGIPRAMASAYHMGRGALQLPTQIAVDTVRVLADGALNGVSSARAALTPAKPPEARGSVDELRNTAPTPPSSPTVQRPAPSVPFDDEQLRALEEGLLAPR
;
A
#
# COMPACT_ATOMS: atom_id res chain seq x y z
N MET A 1 -0.25 45.66 18.84
CA MET A 1 0.34 45.38 20.16
C MET A 1 -0.51 45.88 21.35
N GLN A 2 -0.86 47.17 21.45
CA GLN A 2 -1.61 47.69 22.60
C GLN A 2 -2.97 46.98 22.81
N ALA A 3 -3.73 46.77 21.73
CA ALA A 3 -5.01 46.06 21.81
C ALA A 3 -4.87 44.59 22.25
N PHE A 4 -3.78 43.91 21.86
CA PHE A 4 -3.51 42.53 22.29
C PHE A 4 -3.19 42.46 23.79
N LYS A 5 -2.40 43.42 24.31
CA LYS A 5 -2.08 43.50 25.75
C LYS A 5 -3.32 43.75 26.62
N ALA A 6 -4.36 44.35 26.07
CA ALA A 6 -5.62 44.63 26.77
C ALA A 6 -6.62 43.45 26.72
N GLU A 7 -6.41 42.45 25.86
CA GLU A 7 -7.24 41.25 25.86
C GLU A 7 -7.03 40.47 27.16
N PRO A 8 -8.04 39.77 27.72
CA PRO A 8 -7.80 38.84 28.82
C PRO A 8 -7.06 37.59 28.32
N ALA A 9 -6.18 37.01 29.15
CA ALA A 9 -5.47 35.76 28.86
C ALA A 9 -6.39 34.53 29.02
N THR A 10 -7.24 34.59 30.04
CA THR A 10 -8.22 33.55 30.38
C THR A 10 -9.60 34.16 30.51
N ALA A 11 -10.62 33.37 30.22
CA ALA A 11 -12.01 33.74 30.41
C ALA A 11 -12.30 34.03 31.90
N PRO A 12 -13.02 35.13 32.22
CA PRO A 12 -13.26 35.53 33.62
C PRO A 12 -14.08 34.53 34.43
N VAL A 13 -14.94 33.75 33.78
CA VAL A 13 -15.89 32.83 34.46
C VAL A 13 -15.39 31.39 34.40
N SER A 14 -15.00 30.90 33.22
CA SER A 14 -14.59 29.52 33.02
C SER A 14 -13.12 29.25 33.32
N GLY A 15 -12.28 30.30 33.35
CA GLY A 15 -10.82 30.18 33.45
C GLY A 15 -10.17 29.60 32.20
N ALA A 16 -10.92 29.35 31.12
CA ALA A 16 -10.43 28.77 29.88
C ALA A 16 -9.46 29.73 29.16
N PRO A 17 -8.42 29.23 28.46
CA PRO A 17 -7.57 30.08 27.64
C PRO A 17 -8.36 30.81 26.55
N MET A 18 -8.03 32.09 26.32
CA MET A 18 -8.66 32.89 25.25
C MET A 18 -7.95 32.69 23.91
N ILE A 19 -8.71 32.68 22.81
CA ILE A 19 -8.21 32.68 21.44
C ILE A 19 -8.11 34.12 20.96
N SER A 20 -6.88 34.59 20.76
CA SER A 20 -6.61 35.92 20.22
C SER A 20 -6.52 35.88 18.70
N SER A 21 -7.39 36.62 18.01
CA SER A 21 -7.34 36.82 16.56
C SER A 21 -6.17 37.71 16.10
N ARG A 22 -5.36 38.23 17.04
CA ARG A 22 -4.23 39.12 16.78
C ARG A 22 -2.88 38.45 17.01
N ALA A 23 -2.84 37.38 17.81
CA ALA A 23 -1.59 36.76 18.23
C ALA A 23 -0.77 36.23 17.05
N ALA A 24 -1.39 35.52 16.10
CA ALA A 24 -0.68 34.93 14.97
C ALA A 24 0.04 35.98 14.09
N LEU A 25 -0.62 37.11 13.80
CA LEU A 25 0.01 38.22 13.05
C LEU A 25 1.16 38.87 13.83
N LEU A 26 1.00 39.05 15.15
CA LEU A 26 2.05 39.63 15.99
C LEU A 26 3.27 38.70 16.09
N ILE A 27 3.06 37.39 16.25
CA ILE A 27 4.13 36.40 16.24
C ILE A 27 4.84 36.41 14.87
N GLY A 28 4.08 36.42 13.77
CA GLY A 28 4.65 36.50 12.42
C GLY A 28 5.50 37.76 12.20
N SER A 29 5.04 38.90 12.71
CA SER A 29 5.78 40.17 12.61
C SER A 29 7.10 40.11 13.40
N LEU A 30 7.08 39.51 14.59
CA LEU A 30 8.27 39.31 15.41
C LEU A 30 9.27 38.35 14.74
N LEU A 31 8.79 37.26 14.13
CA LEU A 31 9.60 36.29 13.41
C LEU A 31 10.27 36.89 12.15
N GLN A 32 9.62 37.85 11.49
CA GLN A 32 10.22 38.59 10.39
C GLN A 32 11.33 39.54 10.85
N ALA A 33 11.17 40.14 12.03
CA ALA A 33 12.16 41.04 12.60
C ALA A 33 13.37 40.29 13.19
N GLU A 34 13.14 39.14 13.82
CA GLU A 34 14.16 38.34 14.49
C GLU A 34 14.02 36.86 14.10
N LYS A 35 15.11 36.27 13.59
CA LYS A 35 15.16 34.83 13.23
C LYS A 35 15.33 33.93 14.46
N LEU A 36 14.32 33.88 15.31
CA LEU A 36 14.26 32.99 16.46
C LEU A 36 13.15 31.95 16.31
N PRO A 37 13.21 30.83 17.06
CA PRO A 37 12.17 29.79 17.00
C PRO A 37 10.80 30.32 17.42
N PHE A 38 9.73 29.72 16.87
CA PHE A 38 8.34 30.07 17.17
C PHE A 38 8.07 30.11 18.67
N GLU A 39 8.57 29.11 19.38
CA GLU A 39 8.38 28.93 20.81
C GLU A 39 8.92 30.10 21.65
N VAL A 40 10.07 30.64 21.24
CA VAL A 40 10.68 31.81 21.90
C VAL A 40 9.88 33.07 21.61
N MET A 41 9.35 33.22 20.39
CA MET A 41 8.56 34.39 20.00
C MET A 41 7.17 34.40 20.62
N ALA A 42 6.51 33.25 20.68
CA ALA A 42 5.22 33.11 21.36
C ALA A 42 5.35 33.43 22.85
N GLU A 43 6.36 32.89 23.52
CA GLU A 43 6.62 33.18 24.93
C GLU A 43 6.94 34.66 25.15
N ARG A 44 7.79 35.28 24.32
CA ARG A 44 8.08 36.72 24.41
C ARG A 44 6.84 37.60 24.20
N LEU A 45 5.94 37.19 23.32
CA LEU A 45 4.71 37.94 23.05
C LEU A 45 3.83 38.00 24.30
N SER A 46 3.70 36.87 25.02
CA SER A 46 2.91 36.80 26.26
C SER A 46 3.27 35.54 27.08
N PRO A 47 4.23 35.64 28.02
CA PRO A 47 4.67 34.49 28.82
C PRO A 47 3.52 33.88 29.63
N GLU A 48 2.63 34.73 30.14
CA GLU A 48 1.44 34.33 30.90
C GLU A 48 0.42 33.53 30.09
N ARG A 49 0.43 33.65 28.75
CA ARG A 49 -0.48 32.92 27.85
C ARG A 49 0.17 31.71 27.22
N TYR A 50 1.47 31.81 26.92
CA TYR A 50 2.13 30.94 25.96
C TYR A 50 3.43 30.38 26.57
N GLN A 51 3.29 29.44 27.50
CA GLN A 51 4.42 28.69 28.04
C GLN A 51 4.53 27.33 27.32
N LEU A 52 5.14 27.34 26.14
CA LEU A 52 5.22 26.16 25.27
C LEU A 52 6.05 25.04 25.91
N LYS A 53 5.46 23.84 26.00
CA LYS A 53 6.14 22.67 26.55
C LYS A 53 7.14 22.10 25.56
N GLN A 54 8.41 22.13 25.94
CA GLN A 54 9.48 21.49 25.20
C GLN A 54 9.82 20.14 25.82
N PHE A 55 10.14 19.15 24.99
CA PHE A 55 10.61 17.86 25.48
C PHE A 55 12.05 17.97 25.98
N HIS A 56 12.89 18.73 25.26
CA HIS A 56 14.28 18.93 25.65
C HIS A 56 14.36 19.75 26.94
N GLY A 57 15.15 19.27 27.91
CA GLY A 57 15.26 19.89 29.23
C GLY A 57 14.05 19.68 30.14
N SER A 58 13.04 18.92 29.70
CA SER A 58 11.87 18.62 30.52
C SER A 58 12.16 17.57 31.60
N GLY A 59 11.35 17.58 32.67
CA GLY A 59 11.36 16.50 33.65
C GLY A 59 11.06 15.13 33.05
N LEU A 60 10.31 15.06 31.94
CA LEU A 60 10.06 13.81 31.22
C LEU A 60 11.33 13.27 30.56
N GLN A 61 12.11 14.12 29.89
CA GLN A 61 13.40 13.70 29.32
C GLN A 61 14.35 13.21 30.42
N GLN A 62 14.50 13.98 31.50
CA GLN A 62 15.36 13.60 32.63
C GLN A 62 14.95 12.25 33.24
N LEU A 63 13.65 11.95 33.28
CA LEU A 63 13.13 10.68 33.78
C LEU A 63 13.37 9.53 32.79
N LEU A 64 13.29 9.78 31.48
CA LEU A 64 13.67 8.80 30.46
C LEU A 64 15.18 8.51 30.47
N ASP A 65 16.01 9.51 30.72
CA ASP A 65 17.46 9.35 30.82
C ASP A 65 17.86 8.42 31.98
N LYS A 66 17.06 8.33 33.05
CA LYS A 66 17.31 7.39 34.17
C LYS A 66 17.23 5.91 33.76
N PHE A 67 16.52 5.57 32.69
CA PHE A 67 16.51 4.18 32.19
C PHE A 67 17.90 3.72 31.78
N THR A 68 18.79 4.64 31.37
CA THR A 68 20.15 4.31 30.94
C THR A 68 21.10 3.96 32.09
N GLN A 69 20.67 4.16 33.34
CA GLN A 69 21.44 3.87 34.55
C GLN A 69 21.01 2.53 35.17
N PRO A 70 21.94 1.59 35.44
CA PRO A 70 21.61 0.30 36.04
C PRO A 70 20.88 0.46 37.37
N GLY A 71 19.76 -0.25 37.55
CA GLY A 71 18.99 -0.28 38.79
C GLY A 71 18.17 0.98 39.11
N GLN A 72 18.17 1.99 38.23
CA GLN A 72 17.39 3.23 38.42
C GLN A 72 16.19 3.35 37.47
N ALA A 73 15.82 2.27 36.79
CA ALA A 73 14.69 2.26 35.86
C ALA A 73 13.38 2.64 36.58
N PRO A 74 12.73 3.74 36.20
CA PRO A 74 11.44 4.15 36.78
C PRO A 74 10.31 3.17 36.44
N ASP A 75 9.21 3.23 37.20
CA ASP A 75 8.02 2.41 36.94
C ASP A 75 7.41 2.72 35.57
N LYS A 76 7.18 1.67 34.77
CA LYS A 76 6.52 1.74 33.45
C LYS A 76 5.19 2.49 33.50
N ALA A 77 4.34 2.22 34.48
CA ALA A 77 3.01 2.82 34.56
C ALA A 77 3.09 4.33 34.82
N GLU A 78 3.98 4.75 35.72
CA GLU A 78 4.21 6.16 36.05
C GLU A 78 4.75 6.92 34.83
N VAL A 79 5.81 6.40 34.20
CA VAL A 79 6.41 6.99 32.99
C VAL A 79 5.37 7.06 31.87
N GLY A 80 4.58 5.99 31.69
CA GLY A 80 3.53 5.93 30.69
C GLY A 80 2.48 7.02 30.87
N GLN A 81 2.07 7.34 32.10
CA GLN A 81 1.13 8.43 32.37
C GLN A 81 1.76 9.81 32.14
N LEU A 82 3.02 10.01 32.53
CA LEU A 82 3.74 11.25 32.28
C LEU A 82 3.90 11.52 30.78
N ILE A 83 4.22 10.48 29.99
CA ILE A 83 4.30 10.57 28.53
C ILE A 83 2.95 11.03 27.95
N LYS A 84 1.84 10.39 28.37
CA LYS A 84 0.50 10.74 27.90
C LYS A 84 0.11 12.17 28.28
N GLY A 85 0.33 12.56 29.53
CA GLY A 85 0.03 13.91 30.00
C GLY A 85 0.86 14.99 29.30
N PHE A 86 2.14 14.70 29.03
CA PHE A 86 2.99 15.59 28.25
C PHE A 86 2.50 15.72 26.80
N ALA A 87 2.22 14.60 26.13
CA ALA A 87 1.70 14.60 24.76
C ALA A 87 0.36 15.34 24.64
N GLN A 88 -0.55 15.13 25.59
CA GLN A 88 -1.84 15.82 25.64
C GLN A 88 -1.65 17.33 25.78
N SER A 89 -0.77 17.76 26.69
CA SER A 89 -0.52 19.19 26.91
C SER A 89 0.13 19.87 25.70
N VAL A 90 1.03 19.19 24.99
CA VAL A 90 1.61 19.71 23.74
C VAL A 90 0.53 19.79 22.66
N ALA A 91 -0.35 18.79 22.54
CA ALA A 91 -1.45 18.80 21.58
C ALA A 91 -2.43 19.95 21.86
N ASP A 92 -2.82 20.18 23.11
CA ASP A 92 -3.69 21.29 23.53
C ASP A 92 -3.09 22.65 23.12
N GLN A 93 -1.79 22.84 23.34
CA GLN A 93 -1.09 24.08 22.99
C GLN A 93 -1.03 24.29 21.47
N LEU A 94 -0.65 23.27 20.70
CA LEU A 94 -0.58 23.37 19.24
C LEU A 94 -1.95 23.65 18.63
N GLU A 95 -2.99 23.03 19.17
CA GLU A 95 -4.37 23.24 18.75
C GLU A 95 -4.86 24.64 19.09
N HIS A 96 -4.49 25.17 20.26
CA HIS A 96 -4.75 26.56 20.63
C HIS A 96 -4.12 27.55 19.64
N PHE A 97 -2.84 27.34 19.28
CA PHE A 97 -2.18 28.19 18.29
C PHE A 97 -2.80 28.07 16.90
N GLN A 98 -3.19 26.87 16.47
CA GLN A 98 -3.84 26.71 15.16
C GLN A 98 -5.20 27.43 15.13
N LEU A 99 -6.00 27.31 16.19
CA LEU A 99 -7.27 28.03 16.29
C LEU A 99 -7.10 29.56 16.32
N MET A 100 -5.96 30.09 16.81
CA MET A 100 -5.64 31.52 16.66
C MET A 100 -5.35 31.91 15.21
N HIS A 101 -4.66 31.06 14.46
CA HIS A 101 -4.42 31.29 13.03
C HIS A 101 -5.76 31.27 12.28
N ASP A 102 -6.63 30.30 12.58
CA ASP A 102 -7.97 30.18 11.97
C ASP A 102 -8.89 31.38 12.31
N ALA A 103 -8.76 31.94 13.51
CA ALA A 103 -9.52 33.11 13.96
C ALA A 103 -9.00 34.46 13.40
N THR A 104 -7.82 34.48 12.76
CA THR A 104 -7.19 35.70 12.28
C THR A 104 -7.85 36.17 10.97
N PRO A 105 -8.40 37.40 10.90
CA PRO A 105 -9.02 37.91 9.68
C PRO A 105 -7.95 38.27 8.63
N THR A 106 -8.05 37.71 7.41
CA THR A 106 -7.04 37.89 6.34
C THR A 106 -7.60 38.35 4.99
N LYS A 107 -8.92 38.55 4.89
CA LYS A 107 -9.60 38.70 3.58
C LYS A 107 -9.98 40.14 3.21
N THR A 108 -9.85 41.12 4.09
CA THR A 108 -10.36 42.50 3.84
C THR A 108 -9.44 43.58 4.40
N GLY A 109 -9.17 44.62 3.60
CA GLY A 109 -8.44 45.83 4.02
C GLY A 109 -7.22 46.19 3.17
N PRO A 110 -6.68 47.41 3.32
CA PRO A 110 -5.55 47.93 2.52
C PRO A 110 -4.23 47.18 2.75
N HIS A 111 -4.04 46.54 3.91
CA HIS A 111 -2.84 45.76 4.27
C HIS A 111 -3.02 44.24 4.11
N ALA A 112 -4.12 43.77 3.52
CA ALA A 112 -4.48 42.36 3.52
C ALA A 112 -3.42 41.43 2.88
N ASN A 113 -2.63 41.92 1.92
CA ASN A 113 -1.55 41.13 1.33
C ASN A 113 -0.33 41.01 2.26
N GLU A 114 0.03 42.10 2.94
CA GLU A 114 1.12 42.12 3.93
C GLU A 114 0.75 41.24 5.12
N ASP A 115 -0.47 41.37 5.63
CA ASP A 115 -1.00 40.54 6.72
C ASP A 115 -1.01 39.05 6.35
N ARG A 116 -1.38 38.69 5.11
CA ARG A 116 -1.30 37.30 4.64
C ARG A 116 0.13 36.77 4.61
N ALA A 117 1.08 37.57 4.13
CA ALA A 117 2.48 37.16 4.11
C ALA A 117 3.03 36.95 5.52
N THR A 118 2.70 37.85 6.45
CA THR A 118 3.08 37.77 7.86
C THR A 118 2.43 36.58 8.56
N LEU A 119 1.15 36.32 8.30
CA LEU A 119 0.47 35.14 8.84
C LEU A 119 1.09 33.85 8.31
N ALA A 120 1.46 33.79 7.02
CA ALA A 120 2.12 32.63 6.44
C ALA A 120 3.50 32.34 7.10
N VAL A 121 4.25 33.38 7.47
CA VAL A 121 5.50 33.22 8.26
C VAL A 121 5.20 32.59 9.62
N SER A 122 4.20 33.10 10.33
CA SER A 122 3.78 32.51 11.62
C SER A 122 3.30 31.06 11.46
N GLN A 123 2.47 30.78 10.45
CA GLN A 123 1.93 29.45 10.16
C GLN A 123 3.05 28.44 9.85
N THR A 124 4.05 28.87 9.09
CA THR A 124 5.23 28.04 8.77
C THR A 124 6.00 27.72 10.06
N ALA A 125 6.26 28.72 10.88
CA ALA A 125 7.03 28.56 12.11
C ALA A 125 6.32 27.69 13.16
N VAL A 126 4.99 27.83 13.34
CA VAL A 126 4.22 26.94 14.22
C VAL A 126 4.19 25.51 13.67
N GLY A 127 4.08 25.32 12.35
CA GLY A 127 4.15 24.01 11.72
C GLY A 127 5.50 23.33 11.92
N GLU A 128 6.62 24.06 11.82
CA GLU A 128 7.96 23.55 12.13
C GLU A 128 8.08 23.13 13.60
N TYR A 129 7.60 23.96 14.53
CA TYR A 129 7.57 23.64 15.95
C TYR A 129 6.72 22.39 16.22
N ALA A 130 5.51 22.31 15.66
CA ALA A 130 4.61 21.16 15.79
C ALA A 130 5.25 19.87 15.26
N GLY A 131 6.01 19.96 14.16
CA GLY A 131 6.75 18.83 13.60
C GLY A 131 7.83 18.29 14.53
N ARG A 132 8.58 19.18 15.18
CA ARG A 132 9.57 18.79 16.20
C ARG A 132 8.87 18.22 17.44
N ALA A 133 7.87 18.93 17.96
CA ALA A 133 7.19 18.59 19.20
C ALA A 133 6.44 17.25 19.11
N SER A 134 5.78 16.96 17.99
CA SER A 134 5.05 15.69 17.77
C SER A 134 5.95 14.47 17.71
N LYS A 135 7.21 14.63 17.26
CA LYS A 135 8.18 13.53 17.16
C LYS A 135 9.07 13.38 18.39
N ALA A 136 9.24 14.44 19.19
CA ALA A 136 10.22 14.49 20.25
C ALA A 136 10.13 13.35 21.27
N ILE A 137 8.91 12.95 21.68
CA ILE A 137 8.70 11.84 22.62
C ILE A 137 9.15 10.52 22.01
N GLY A 138 8.70 10.22 20.78
CA GLY A 138 9.03 8.97 20.09
C GLY A 138 10.53 8.86 19.77
N GLU A 139 11.15 9.97 19.34
CA GLU A 139 12.59 10.05 19.10
C GLU A 139 13.39 9.94 20.41
N GLY A 140 12.93 10.57 21.50
CA GLY A 140 13.56 10.46 22.81
C GLY A 140 13.55 9.02 23.33
N LEU A 141 12.40 8.34 23.23
CA LEU A 141 12.29 6.92 23.56
C LEU A 141 13.21 6.07 22.67
N SER A 142 13.18 6.27 21.35
CA SER A 142 14.03 5.51 20.42
C SER A 142 15.53 5.69 20.72
N LYS A 143 15.97 6.93 21.01
CA LYS A 143 17.34 7.22 21.45
C LYS A 143 17.70 6.53 22.75
N GLY A 144 16.77 6.47 23.71
CA GLY A 144 16.95 5.70 24.94
C GLY A 144 17.15 4.20 24.70
N ILE A 145 16.40 3.59 23.76
CA ILE A 145 16.57 2.18 23.39
C ILE A 145 17.96 1.93 22.80
N VAL A 146 18.40 2.78 21.86
CA VAL A 146 19.73 2.66 21.23
C VAL A 146 20.85 2.83 22.26
N SER A 147 20.74 3.82 23.14
CA SER A 147 21.72 4.04 24.22
C SER A 147 21.82 2.83 25.16
N LEU A 148 20.70 2.19 25.47
CA LEU A 148 20.67 0.95 26.25
C LEU A 148 21.35 -0.22 25.53
N ASP A 149 21.16 -0.34 24.21
CA ASP A 149 21.87 -1.33 23.41
C ASP A 149 23.39 -1.13 23.46
N ASP A 150 23.86 0.11 23.36
CA ASP A 150 25.27 0.45 23.47
C ASP A 150 25.83 0.13 24.87
N HIS A 151 25.10 0.45 25.94
CA HIS A 151 25.51 0.12 27.31
C HIS A 151 25.53 -1.39 27.59
N ILE A 152 24.56 -2.15 27.07
CA ILE A 152 24.54 -3.62 27.19
C ILE A 152 25.74 -4.21 26.44
N ALA A 153 26.04 -3.73 25.23
CA ALA A 153 27.20 -4.19 24.46
C ALA A 153 28.52 -3.88 25.17
N ALA A 154 28.67 -2.69 25.77
CA ALA A 154 29.85 -2.32 26.55
C ALA A 154 30.02 -3.20 27.81
N LEU A 155 28.92 -3.54 28.49
CA LEU A 155 28.91 -4.48 29.61
C LEU A 155 29.24 -5.91 29.18
N ASP A 156 28.77 -6.35 28.02
CA ASP A 156 29.09 -7.67 27.45
C ASP A 156 30.59 -7.80 27.16
N VAL A 157 31.24 -6.74 26.67
CA VAL A 157 32.70 -6.69 26.52
C VAL A 157 33.39 -6.73 27.89
N SER A 158 32.90 -5.96 28.85
CA SER A 158 33.49 -5.90 30.20
C SER A 158 33.39 -7.25 30.93
N LEU A 159 32.29 -7.98 30.75
CA LEU A 159 32.05 -9.32 31.31
C LEU A 159 33.04 -10.36 30.78
N GLN A 160 33.52 -10.23 29.53
CA GLN A 160 34.52 -11.14 28.96
C GLN A 160 35.89 -11.02 29.66
N SER A 161 36.21 -9.83 30.19
CA SER A 161 37.49 -9.52 30.83
C SER A 161 37.44 -9.43 32.36
N ALA A 162 36.27 -9.64 32.98
CA ALA A 162 36.07 -9.44 34.41
C ALA A 162 36.62 -10.61 35.26
N GLU A 163 37.20 -10.28 36.42
CA GLU A 163 37.57 -11.27 37.45
C GLU A 163 36.33 -11.92 38.07
N GLU A 164 36.45 -13.17 38.56
CA GLU A 164 35.34 -14.00 39.07
C GLU A 164 34.46 -13.25 40.10
N GLY A 165 35.07 -12.45 40.99
CA GLY A 165 34.36 -11.69 42.02
C GLY A 165 33.57 -10.48 41.52
N ALA A 166 33.83 -9.99 40.29
CA ALA A 166 33.13 -8.85 39.69
C ALA A 166 32.02 -9.26 38.71
N LYS A 167 32.02 -10.52 38.25
CA LYS A 167 31.06 -11.04 37.25
C LYS A 167 29.62 -10.99 37.73
N ASP A 168 29.36 -11.33 39.00
CA ASP A 168 27.99 -11.34 39.53
C ASP A 168 27.33 -9.95 39.50
N ALA A 169 28.06 -8.92 39.92
CA ALA A 169 27.58 -7.54 39.87
C ALA A 169 27.38 -7.04 38.43
N LEU A 170 28.28 -7.41 37.52
CA LEU A 170 28.17 -7.06 36.10
C LEU A 170 27.00 -7.77 35.42
N HIS A 171 26.74 -9.04 35.74
CA HIS A 171 25.59 -9.79 35.26
C HIS A 171 24.27 -9.19 35.79
N ALA A 172 24.22 -8.80 37.06
CA ALA A 172 23.06 -8.12 37.64
C ALA A 172 22.79 -6.77 36.95
N ASN A 173 23.85 -5.97 36.73
CA ASN A 173 23.75 -4.70 36.00
C ASN A 173 23.28 -4.90 34.56
N ARG A 174 23.83 -5.90 33.87
CA ARG A 174 23.41 -6.26 32.51
C ARG A 174 21.92 -6.63 32.47
N GLN A 175 21.47 -7.47 33.40
CA GLN A 175 20.05 -7.86 33.47
C GLN A 175 19.15 -6.65 33.72
N ALA A 176 19.55 -5.75 34.64
CA ALA A 176 18.80 -4.52 34.92
C ALA A 176 18.67 -3.63 33.67
N LEU A 177 19.71 -3.52 32.83
CA LEU A 177 19.63 -2.78 31.57
C LEU A 177 18.77 -3.47 30.51
N VAL A 178 18.79 -4.80 30.43
CA VAL A 178 17.91 -5.58 29.53
C VAL A 178 16.44 -5.40 29.93
N ASP A 179 16.15 -5.37 31.22
CA ASP A 179 14.80 -5.14 31.75
C ASP A 179 14.35 -3.69 31.49
N ALA A 180 15.24 -2.72 31.69
CA ALA A 180 15.03 -1.31 31.34
C ALA A 180 14.73 -1.16 29.84
N LYS A 181 15.50 -1.82 28.96
CA LYS A 181 15.28 -1.82 27.51
C LYS A 181 13.92 -2.40 27.16
N THR A 182 13.56 -3.54 27.74
CA THR A 182 12.26 -4.19 27.51
C THR A 182 11.12 -3.26 27.91
N THR A 183 11.26 -2.57 29.04
CA THR A 183 10.29 -1.59 29.52
C THR A 183 10.15 -0.42 28.56
N LEU A 184 11.27 0.14 28.08
CA LEU A 184 11.28 1.31 27.22
C LEU A 184 10.78 0.99 25.79
N VAL A 185 11.09 -0.20 25.26
CA VAL A 185 10.47 -0.76 24.04
C VAL A 185 8.96 -0.88 24.22
N GLY A 186 8.51 -1.38 25.39
CA GLY A 186 7.09 -1.46 25.74
C GLY A 186 6.43 -0.08 25.77
N LEU A 187 7.03 0.90 26.45
CA LEU A 187 6.55 2.28 26.51
C LEU A 187 6.45 2.92 25.13
N HIS A 188 7.46 2.72 24.29
CA HIS A 188 7.46 3.22 22.91
C HIS A 188 6.32 2.60 22.10
N ALA A 189 6.14 1.28 22.17
CA ALA A 189 5.06 0.59 21.47
C ALA A 189 3.67 1.01 21.97
N ASP A 190 3.52 1.21 23.29
CA ASP A 190 2.28 1.63 23.93
C ASP A 190 1.93 3.09 23.56
N PHE A 191 2.92 3.99 23.58
CA PHE A 191 2.74 5.39 23.23
C PHE A 191 2.38 5.58 21.76
N VAL A 192 3.11 4.98 20.81
CA VAL A 192 2.84 5.13 19.37
C VAL A 192 1.42 4.70 18.98
N LYS A 193 0.82 3.78 19.74
CA LYS A 193 -0.56 3.30 19.51
C LYS A 193 -1.61 4.10 20.29
N SER A 194 -1.20 4.95 21.22
CA SER A 194 -2.08 5.64 22.16
C SER A 194 -2.94 6.71 21.46
N PRO A 195 -4.13 7.03 22.00
CA PRO A 195 -4.94 8.14 21.49
C PRO A 195 -4.21 9.49 21.53
N GLU A 196 -3.37 9.72 22.54
CA GLU A 196 -2.63 10.96 22.74
C GLU A 196 -1.58 11.17 21.65
N ALA A 197 -0.82 10.12 21.28
CA ALA A 197 0.12 10.20 20.17
C ALA A 197 -0.58 10.46 18.83
N LYS A 198 -1.74 9.81 18.59
CA LYS A 198 -2.54 10.02 17.38
C LYS A 198 -3.09 11.45 17.32
N ARG A 199 -3.61 11.97 18.43
CA ARG A 199 -4.09 13.35 18.53
C ARG A 199 -2.96 14.33 18.27
N LEU A 200 -1.81 14.15 18.93
CA LEU A 200 -0.64 15.02 18.75
C LEU A 200 -0.16 15.04 17.29
N ALA A 201 -0.08 13.88 16.65
CA ALA A 201 0.27 13.78 15.23
C ALA A 201 -0.77 14.47 14.33
N SER A 202 -2.06 14.35 14.66
CA SER A 202 -3.14 14.98 13.90
C SER A 202 -3.13 16.51 14.01
N VAL A 203 -2.95 17.04 15.23
CA VAL A 203 -2.84 18.49 15.44
C VAL A 203 -1.61 19.04 14.71
N ALA A 204 -0.48 18.35 14.79
CA ALA A 204 0.71 18.73 14.01
C ALA A 204 0.44 18.72 12.50
N ALA A 205 -0.28 17.72 11.99
CA ALA A 205 -0.65 17.66 10.58
C ALA A 205 -1.55 18.82 10.15
N HIS A 206 -2.47 19.30 10.99
CA HIS A 206 -3.24 20.53 10.71
C HIS A 206 -2.33 21.75 10.58
N THR A 207 -1.40 21.94 11.52
CA THR A 207 -0.48 23.09 11.49
C THR A 207 0.46 23.09 10.28
N GLN A 208 0.80 21.90 9.78
CA GLN A 208 1.72 21.72 8.65
C GLN A 208 1.02 21.63 7.30
N LEU A 209 -0.31 21.68 7.26
CA LEU A 209 -1.09 21.30 6.10
C LEU A 209 -0.73 22.11 4.85
N ASP A 210 -0.55 23.43 4.99
CA ASP A 210 -0.18 24.29 3.87
C ASP A 210 1.22 23.96 3.32
N THR A 211 2.19 23.72 4.21
CA THR A 211 3.54 23.29 3.82
C THR A 211 3.50 21.94 3.13
N VAL A 212 2.78 20.96 3.69
CA VAL A 212 2.61 19.63 3.10
C VAL A 212 1.96 19.73 1.71
N VAL A 213 0.90 20.52 1.56
CA VAL A 213 0.25 20.72 0.25
C VAL A 213 1.20 21.38 -0.74
N SER A 214 1.94 22.41 -0.33
CA SER A 214 2.95 23.07 -1.16
C SER A 214 4.05 22.11 -1.61
N ASP A 215 4.57 21.28 -0.70
CA ASP A 215 5.59 20.28 -0.98
C ASP A 215 5.07 19.22 -1.95
N LEU A 216 3.83 18.75 -1.75
CA LEU A 216 3.18 17.79 -2.65
C LEU A 216 3.00 18.38 -4.06
N VAL A 217 2.56 19.64 -4.17
CA VAL A 217 2.43 20.36 -5.45
C VAL A 217 3.80 20.55 -6.12
N THR A 218 4.83 20.93 -5.35
CA THR A 218 6.19 21.11 -5.84
C THR A 218 6.77 19.78 -6.34
N ALA A 219 6.61 18.71 -5.56
CA ALA A 219 7.01 17.36 -5.95
C ALA A 219 6.28 16.91 -7.22
N ARG A 220 4.97 17.14 -7.31
CA ARG A 220 4.16 16.87 -8.51
C ARG A 220 4.66 17.63 -9.74
N ASN A 221 4.97 18.92 -9.57
CA ASN A 221 5.44 19.79 -10.66
C ASN A 221 6.86 19.44 -11.12
N SER A 222 7.68 18.80 -10.27
CA SER A 222 9.01 18.30 -10.66
C SER A 222 8.97 17.23 -11.78
N VAL A 223 7.79 16.65 -12.02
CA VAL A 223 7.51 15.72 -13.12
C VAL A 223 6.42 16.23 -14.09
N GLY A 224 6.13 17.54 -14.09
CA GLY A 224 5.17 18.17 -15.00
C GLY A 224 5.77 18.53 -16.38
N GLY A 225 4.91 18.73 -17.40
CA GLY A 225 5.32 19.21 -18.73
C GLY A 225 6.12 18.18 -19.56
N TRP A 226 7.10 18.65 -20.36
CA TRP A 226 7.98 17.79 -21.18
C TRP A 226 8.84 16.82 -20.33
N LYS A 227 9.04 17.11 -19.04
CA LYS A 227 9.67 16.19 -18.06
C LYS A 227 8.73 15.11 -17.51
N GLY A 228 7.44 15.16 -17.86
CA GLY A 228 6.41 14.20 -17.45
C GLY A 228 6.39 12.89 -18.22
N ALA A 229 7.25 12.74 -19.24
CA ALA A 229 7.48 11.46 -19.88
C ALA A 229 8.13 10.45 -18.92
N GLY A 230 8.95 10.90 -17.98
CA GLY A 230 9.70 10.05 -17.06
C GLY A 230 8.83 9.06 -16.28
N PRO A 231 7.82 9.50 -15.49
CA PRO A 231 6.90 8.58 -14.81
C PRO A 231 6.10 7.69 -15.76
N VAL A 232 5.75 8.19 -16.96
CA VAL A 232 5.05 7.40 -17.98
C VAL A 232 5.93 6.27 -18.48
N VAL A 233 7.20 6.53 -18.81
CA VAL A 233 8.18 5.52 -19.23
C VAL A 233 8.47 4.55 -18.08
N ALA A 234 8.59 5.05 -16.85
CA ALA A 234 8.79 4.24 -15.64
C ALA A 234 7.65 3.23 -15.41
N ALA A 235 6.41 3.57 -15.80
CA ALA A 235 5.28 2.65 -15.75
C ALA A 235 5.18 1.77 -17.02
N ALA A 236 5.41 2.34 -18.20
CA ALA A 236 5.19 1.70 -19.49
C ALA A 236 6.16 0.56 -19.77
N VAL A 237 7.47 0.76 -19.55
CA VAL A 237 8.48 -0.23 -19.96
C VAL A 237 8.41 -1.51 -19.14
N PRO A 238 8.35 -1.46 -17.78
CA PRO A 238 8.15 -2.69 -17.00
C PRO A 238 6.84 -3.39 -17.35
N GLN A 239 5.78 -2.63 -17.65
CA GLN A 239 4.49 -3.22 -18.01
C GLN A 239 4.50 -3.83 -19.42
N PHE A 240 5.22 -3.23 -20.38
CA PHE A 240 5.48 -3.79 -21.70
C PHE A 240 6.17 -5.14 -21.58
N MET A 241 7.31 -5.18 -20.88
CA MET A 241 8.09 -6.40 -20.69
C MET A 241 7.28 -7.48 -19.95
N SER A 242 6.59 -7.08 -18.87
CA SER A 242 5.76 -8.01 -18.12
C SER A 242 4.67 -8.60 -19.00
N SER A 243 3.89 -7.77 -19.69
CA SER A 243 2.75 -8.22 -20.51
C SER A 243 3.19 -8.99 -21.74
N MET A 244 4.28 -8.59 -22.41
CA MET A 244 4.89 -9.37 -23.49
C MET A 244 5.31 -10.76 -23.01
N THR A 245 5.88 -10.88 -21.81
CA THR A 245 6.35 -12.16 -21.28
C THR A 245 5.20 -13.07 -20.86
N HIS A 246 4.32 -12.63 -19.95
CA HIS A 246 3.32 -13.53 -19.37
C HIS A 246 2.06 -13.67 -20.23
N LEU A 247 1.53 -12.58 -20.81
CA LEU A 247 0.35 -12.63 -21.70
C LEU A 247 0.72 -12.98 -23.14
N GLY A 248 1.90 -12.56 -23.58
CA GLY A 248 2.44 -12.87 -24.89
C GLY A 248 3.05 -14.25 -24.94
N TYR A 249 4.34 -14.36 -24.66
CA TYR A 249 5.10 -15.59 -24.85
C TYR A 249 4.54 -16.78 -24.07
N VAL A 250 4.43 -16.69 -22.74
CA VAL A 250 4.12 -17.85 -21.89
C VAL A 250 2.69 -18.36 -22.15
N ARG A 251 1.69 -17.47 -22.07
CA ARG A 251 0.29 -17.87 -22.31
C ARG A 251 0.08 -18.40 -23.72
N LEU A 252 0.56 -17.68 -24.75
CA LEU A 252 0.22 -18.03 -26.14
C LEU A 252 0.98 -19.26 -26.62
N SER A 253 2.26 -19.43 -26.24
CA SER A 253 2.98 -20.66 -26.56
C SER A 253 2.34 -21.89 -25.92
N THR A 254 1.91 -21.79 -24.67
CA THR A 254 1.16 -22.86 -23.99
C THR A 254 -0.13 -23.17 -24.74
N SER A 255 -0.88 -22.13 -25.13
CA SER A 255 -2.12 -22.31 -25.89
C SER A 255 -1.90 -22.93 -27.27
N ASP A 256 -0.83 -22.56 -27.98
CA ASP A 256 -0.51 -23.08 -29.31
C ASP A 256 -0.11 -24.57 -29.22
N LYS A 257 0.79 -24.92 -28.29
CA LYS A 257 1.18 -26.32 -28.04
C LYS A 257 -0.01 -27.20 -27.68
N LEU A 258 -0.87 -26.74 -26.77
CA LEU A 258 -2.05 -27.50 -26.37
C LEU A 258 -3.07 -27.65 -27.50
N ARG A 259 -3.13 -26.70 -28.46
CA ARG A 259 -3.97 -26.84 -29.64
C ARG A 259 -3.48 -27.97 -30.55
N GLU A 260 -2.16 -28.12 -30.66
CA GLU A 260 -1.51 -29.18 -31.46
C GLU A 260 -1.61 -30.56 -30.78
N GLU A 261 -1.42 -30.62 -29.46
CA GLU A 261 -1.32 -31.88 -28.72
C GLU A 261 -2.65 -32.47 -28.23
N VAL A 262 -3.70 -31.65 -28.04
CA VAL A 262 -4.99 -32.11 -27.49
C VAL A 262 -6.07 -32.09 -28.58
N PRO A 263 -6.51 -33.26 -29.09
CA PRO A 263 -7.54 -33.35 -30.13
C PRO A 263 -8.88 -32.74 -29.69
N GLU A 264 -9.57 -32.05 -30.61
CA GLU A 264 -10.86 -31.38 -30.34
C GLU A 264 -12.06 -32.34 -30.20
N THR A 265 -11.82 -33.65 -30.23
CA THR A 265 -12.88 -34.68 -30.24
C THR A 265 -13.37 -35.11 -28.85
N SER A 266 -12.81 -34.58 -27.75
CA SER A 266 -13.33 -34.83 -26.39
C SER A 266 -14.11 -33.63 -25.86
N SER A 267 -15.24 -33.89 -25.19
CA SER A 267 -16.10 -32.85 -24.59
C SER A 267 -15.36 -31.96 -23.59
N ASP A 268 -14.26 -32.46 -23.03
CA ASP A 268 -13.53 -31.83 -21.93
C ASP A 268 -12.21 -31.19 -22.40
N ALA A 269 -11.82 -31.38 -23.67
CA ALA A 269 -10.57 -30.86 -24.24
C ALA A 269 -10.46 -29.34 -24.08
N SER A 270 -11.54 -28.60 -24.33
CA SER A 270 -11.56 -27.13 -24.22
C SER A 270 -11.34 -26.66 -22.78
N MET A 271 -11.93 -27.36 -21.80
CA MET A 271 -11.75 -27.02 -20.38
C MET A 271 -10.35 -27.39 -19.88
N LEU A 272 -9.80 -28.53 -20.32
CA LEU A 272 -8.43 -28.94 -20.01
C LEU A 272 -7.41 -27.94 -20.60
N LYS A 273 -7.58 -27.55 -21.86
CA LYS A 273 -6.75 -26.52 -22.53
C LYS A 273 -6.81 -25.19 -21.76
N ALA A 274 -8.00 -24.77 -21.35
CA ALA A 274 -8.20 -23.55 -20.57
C ALA A 274 -7.59 -23.65 -19.16
N ALA A 275 -7.67 -24.81 -18.51
CA ALA A 275 -7.09 -25.04 -17.19
C ALA A 275 -5.56 -24.93 -17.21
N ILE A 276 -4.91 -25.63 -18.14
CA ILE A 276 -3.44 -25.61 -18.25
C ILE A 276 -2.96 -24.22 -18.68
N THR A 277 -3.53 -23.66 -19.75
CA THR A 277 -3.18 -22.30 -20.23
C THR A 277 -3.38 -21.26 -19.13
N GLY A 278 -4.48 -21.36 -18.41
CA GLY A 278 -4.86 -20.46 -17.34
C GLY A 278 -3.93 -20.52 -16.14
N MET A 279 -3.63 -21.72 -15.66
CA MET A 279 -2.72 -21.94 -14.54
C MET A 279 -1.32 -21.42 -14.86
N VAL A 280 -0.77 -21.80 -16.02
CA VAL A 280 0.55 -21.35 -16.48
C VAL A 280 0.60 -19.84 -16.63
N ALA A 281 -0.41 -19.22 -17.24
CA ALA A 281 -0.47 -17.77 -17.39
C ALA A 281 -0.65 -17.02 -16.06
N GLY A 282 -1.31 -17.63 -15.07
CA GLY A 282 -1.47 -17.09 -13.73
C GLY A 282 -0.17 -17.14 -12.91
N ILE A 283 0.52 -18.28 -12.91
CA ILE A 283 1.84 -18.44 -12.27
C ILE A 283 2.86 -17.50 -12.92
N ALA A 284 2.85 -17.42 -14.25
CA ALA A 284 3.73 -16.51 -14.99
C ALA A 284 3.43 -15.04 -14.67
N HIS A 285 2.16 -14.65 -14.50
CA HIS A 285 1.81 -13.28 -14.12
C HIS A 285 2.44 -12.88 -12.78
N GLU A 286 2.40 -13.76 -11.78
CA GLU A 286 2.97 -13.46 -10.47
C GLU A 286 4.50 -13.49 -10.52
N THR A 287 5.09 -14.55 -11.08
CA THR A 287 6.55 -14.72 -11.19
C THR A 287 7.19 -13.57 -11.98
N VAL A 288 6.61 -13.19 -13.12
CA VAL A 288 7.12 -12.09 -13.94
C VAL A 288 6.99 -10.75 -13.20
N ASN A 289 5.91 -10.51 -12.47
CA ASN A 289 5.79 -9.26 -11.70
C ASN A 289 6.77 -9.21 -10.52
N SER A 290 6.99 -10.32 -9.82
CA SER A 290 7.92 -10.41 -8.69
C SER A 290 9.39 -10.37 -9.11
N VAL A 291 9.73 -10.74 -10.35
CA VAL A 291 11.13 -10.81 -10.82
C VAL A 291 11.46 -9.72 -11.83
N VAL A 292 10.68 -9.62 -12.92
CA VAL A 292 11.04 -8.74 -14.06
C VAL A 292 10.96 -7.27 -13.67
N LYS A 293 9.98 -6.87 -12.85
CA LYS A 293 9.86 -5.47 -12.43
C LYS A 293 11.03 -5.04 -11.54
N PRO A 294 11.38 -5.74 -10.44
CA PRO A 294 12.53 -5.37 -9.61
C PRO A 294 13.86 -5.41 -10.38
N VAL A 295 14.10 -6.46 -11.19
CA VAL A 295 15.35 -6.57 -11.97
C VAL A 295 15.48 -5.42 -12.97
N PHE A 296 14.40 -5.07 -13.66
CA PHE A 296 14.42 -3.95 -14.60
C PHE A 296 14.62 -2.60 -13.90
N GLN A 297 13.98 -2.39 -12.75
CA GLN A 297 14.18 -1.19 -11.93
C GLN A 297 15.64 -1.08 -11.45
N ALA A 298 16.21 -2.17 -10.95
CA ALA A 298 17.62 -2.21 -10.54
C ALA A 298 18.58 -1.99 -11.72
N ALA A 299 18.30 -2.53 -12.90
CA ALA A 299 19.11 -2.31 -14.10
C ALA A 299 19.05 -0.84 -14.56
N LEU A 300 17.87 -0.20 -14.52
CA LEU A 300 17.72 1.21 -14.84
C LEU A 300 18.45 2.12 -13.84
N GLN A 301 18.41 1.77 -12.55
CA GLN A 301 19.17 2.47 -11.51
C GLN A 301 20.68 2.33 -11.73
N LYS A 302 21.16 1.11 -11.98
CA LYS A 302 22.59 0.85 -12.21
C LYS A 302 23.17 1.58 -13.43
N THR A 303 22.35 1.83 -14.44
CA THR A 303 22.76 2.54 -15.66
C THR A 303 22.65 4.07 -15.55
N GLY A 304 22.06 4.59 -14.47
CA GLY A 304 21.74 6.01 -14.31
C GLY A 304 20.69 6.52 -15.32
N LEU A 305 20.07 5.62 -16.08
CA LEU A 305 19.08 5.99 -17.10
C LEU A 305 17.80 6.53 -16.45
N ASN A 306 17.48 6.04 -15.25
CA ASN A 306 16.37 6.54 -14.44
C ASN A 306 16.52 8.03 -14.10
N GLU A 307 17.71 8.48 -13.72
CA GLU A 307 17.98 9.88 -13.42
C GLU A 307 17.96 10.74 -14.69
N ARG A 308 18.63 10.26 -15.76
CA ARG A 308 18.69 10.97 -17.05
C ARG A 308 17.32 11.18 -17.70
N LEU A 309 16.44 10.19 -17.59
CA LEU A 309 15.09 10.23 -18.15
C LEU A 309 14.01 10.63 -17.13
N ASN A 310 14.42 10.97 -15.89
CA ASN A 310 13.51 11.25 -14.77
C ASN A 310 12.45 10.16 -14.58
N MET A 311 12.82 8.88 -14.77
CA MET A 311 11.95 7.72 -14.61
C MET A 311 11.68 7.46 -13.13
N VAL A 312 10.73 8.21 -12.60
CA VAL A 312 10.34 8.14 -11.20
C VAL A 312 8.96 7.49 -11.11
N PRO A 313 8.81 6.35 -10.39
CA PRO A 313 7.49 5.78 -10.14
C PRO A 313 6.60 6.75 -9.37
N LEU A 314 5.30 6.48 -9.32
CA LEU A 314 4.36 7.31 -8.57
C LEU A 314 3.94 6.59 -7.29
N LYS A 315 3.86 7.35 -6.20
CA LYS A 315 3.31 6.92 -4.93
C LYS A 315 2.09 7.76 -4.59
N ALA A 316 1.08 7.10 -4.04
CA ALA A 316 -0.11 7.78 -3.56
C ALA A 316 0.21 8.57 -2.29
N ILE A 317 -0.33 9.79 -2.17
CA ILE A 317 -0.05 10.64 -1.00
C ILE A 317 -0.59 9.99 0.30
N ASP A 318 -0.06 10.37 1.45
CA ASP A 318 -0.68 9.97 2.72
C ASP A 318 -1.99 10.74 2.91
N THR A 319 -3.09 10.01 3.12
CA THR A 319 -4.42 10.60 3.26
C THR A 319 -4.54 11.34 4.60
N ASN A 320 -3.87 10.85 5.65
CA ASN A 320 -3.96 11.43 6.99
C ASN A 320 -3.17 12.74 7.11
N SER A 321 -2.13 12.93 6.31
CA SER A 321 -1.34 14.18 6.32
C SER A 321 -2.06 15.34 5.65
N VAL A 322 -3.00 15.07 4.73
CA VAL A 322 -3.75 16.11 4.00
C VAL A 322 -5.18 16.29 4.49
N ILE A 323 -5.73 15.26 5.16
CA ILE A 323 -7.02 15.34 5.84
C ILE A 323 -6.81 14.76 7.24
N PRO A 324 -6.27 15.55 8.19
CA PRO A 324 -6.02 15.10 9.55
C PRO A 324 -7.33 14.81 10.31
N ASP A 325 -7.23 14.08 11.42
CA ASP A 325 -8.38 13.91 12.33
C ASP A 325 -8.79 15.27 12.91
N PRO A 326 -10.08 15.49 13.19
CA PRO A 326 -10.56 16.79 13.61
C PRO A 326 -10.03 17.18 14.99
N PHE A 327 -9.99 18.49 15.22
CA PHE A 327 -9.72 19.09 16.52
C PHE A 327 -10.71 18.63 17.60
N GLU A 328 -10.18 18.39 18.80
CA GLU A 328 -10.96 18.10 20.02
C GLU A 328 -11.39 19.39 20.74
N LEU A 329 -10.77 20.52 20.43
CA LEU A 329 -11.05 21.84 20.96
C LEU A 329 -11.72 22.71 19.88
N LYS A 330 -12.47 23.71 20.32
CA LYS A 330 -13.08 24.74 19.46
C LYS A 330 -12.99 26.10 20.12
N SER A 331 -13.14 27.14 19.29
CA SER A 331 -13.39 28.51 19.76
C SER A 331 -14.89 28.71 19.93
N GLU A 332 -15.33 29.03 21.14
CA GLU A 332 -16.71 29.44 21.40
C GLU A 332 -16.69 30.77 22.16
N HIS A 333 -17.24 31.82 21.55
CA HIS A 333 -17.14 33.21 22.05
C HIS A 333 -15.70 33.70 22.33
N GLY A 334 -14.70 33.10 21.66
CA GLY A 334 -13.28 33.39 21.87
C GLY A 334 -12.64 32.58 23.01
N GLU A 335 -13.39 31.73 23.71
CA GLU A 335 -12.87 30.79 24.69
C GLU A 335 -12.46 29.47 24.02
N LEU A 336 -11.34 28.89 24.46
CA LEU A 336 -10.91 27.57 24.04
C LEU A 336 -11.62 26.51 24.88
N ILE A 337 -12.55 25.76 24.27
CA ILE A 337 -13.34 24.74 24.97
C ILE A 337 -13.24 23.39 24.26
N ARG A 338 -13.42 22.31 25.02
CA ARG A 338 -13.46 20.95 24.46
C ARG A 338 -14.81 20.69 23.81
N LYS A 339 -14.79 20.13 22.60
CA LYS A 339 -15.98 19.72 21.86
C LYS A 339 -16.71 18.59 22.56
N THR A 340 -18.03 18.53 22.38
CA THR A 340 -18.82 17.40 22.89
C THR A 340 -18.53 16.12 22.09
N PRO A 341 -18.82 14.93 22.65
CA PRO A 341 -18.69 13.67 21.92
C PRO A 341 -19.47 13.65 20.61
N GLU A 342 -20.64 14.28 20.56
CA GLU A 342 -21.49 14.39 19.37
C GLU A 342 -20.83 15.25 18.28
N GLU A 343 -20.28 16.40 18.64
CA GLU A 343 -19.54 17.28 17.71
C GLU A 343 -18.32 16.54 17.13
N ILE A 344 -17.54 15.86 17.98
CA ILE A 344 -16.38 15.06 17.53
C ILE A 344 -16.83 13.93 16.60
N ALA A 345 -17.96 13.27 16.88
CA ALA A 345 -18.48 12.21 16.04
C ALA A 345 -18.91 12.72 14.65
N GLN A 346 -19.55 13.90 14.59
CA GLN A 346 -19.92 14.55 13.34
C GLN A 346 -18.69 14.94 12.52
N ASP A 347 -17.70 15.58 13.15
CA ASP A 347 -16.46 15.97 12.47
C ASP A 347 -15.67 14.74 11.97
N LYS A 348 -15.62 13.66 12.76
CA LYS A 348 -15.00 12.40 12.33
C LYS A 348 -15.74 11.77 11.15
N ALA A 349 -17.08 11.85 11.12
CA ALA A 349 -17.87 11.39 10.00
C ALA A 349 -17.58 12.21 8.73
N PHE A 350 -17.46 13.53 8.86
CA PHE A 350 -17.07 14.43 7.77
C PHE A 350 -15.67 14.09 7.23
N VAL A 351 -14.66 14.01 8.11
CA VAL A 351 -13.28 13.61 7.75
C VAL A 351 -13.26 12.24 7.07
N LYS A 352 -14.02 11.26 7.59
CA LYS A 352 -14.14 9.94 6.96
C LYS A 352 -14.71 10.03 5.53
N GLY A 353 -15.69 10.89 5.31
CA GLY A 353 -16.25 11.20 3.99
C GLY A 353 -15.20 11.77 3.04
N GLU A 354 -14.48 12.80 3.46
CA GLU A 354 -13.43 13.44 2.64
C GLU A 354 -12.27 12.48 2.32
N ARG A 355 -11.83 11.69 3.31
CA ARG A 355 -10.83 10.63 3.11
C ARG A 355 -11.31 9.58 2.11
N ALA A 356 -12.59 9.23 2.12
CA ALA A 356 -13.15 8.30 1.15
C ALA A 356 -13.12 8.88 -0.27
N VAL A 357 -13.45 10.17 -0.44
CA VAL A 357 -13.36 10.87 -1.73
C VAL A 357 -11.92 10.91 -2.24
N LEU A 358 -10.97 11.30 -1.38
CA LEU A 358 -9.55 11.30 -1.74
C LEU A 358 -9.06 9.89 -2.11
N ASN A 359 -9.39 8.87 -1.31
CA ASN A 359 -9.02 7.48 -1.60
C ASN A 359 -9.61 6.97 -2.92
N GLN A 360 -10.85 7.35 -3.27
CA GLN A 360 -11.44 7.04 -4.58
C GLN A 360 -10.64 7.67 -5.73
N LYS A 361 -10.24 8.94 -5.59
CA LYS A 361 -9.41 9.61 -6.61
C LYS A 361 -8.01 9.00 -6.74
N LYS A 362 -7.40 8.55 -5.63
CA LYS A 362 -6.09 7.86 -5.64
C LYS A 362 -6.13 6.58 -6.48
N VAL A 363 -7.21 5.82 -6.39
CA VAL A 363 -7.35 4.53 -7.08
C VAL A 363 -7.99 4.66 -8.47
N GLN A 364 -8.46 5.84 -8.90
CA GLN A 364 -9.24 6.01 -10.13
C GLN A 364 -8.55 5.47 -11.39
N GLY A 365 -7.24 5.70 -11.50
CA GLY A 365 -6.39 5.19 -12.58
C GLY A 365 -5.82 3.80 -12.33
N SER A 366 -6.11 3.15 -11.20
CA SER A 366 -5.60 1.81 -10.92
C SER A 366 -6.51 0.73 -11.52
N SER A 367 -5.96 -0.47 -11.71
CA SER A 367 -6.70 -1.63 -12.20
C SER A 367 -7.69 -2.24 -11.19
N THR A 368 -7.93 -1.59 -10.05
CA THR A 368 -8.98 -1.97 -9.09
C THR A 368 -10.19 -1.04 -9.15
N HIS A 369 -10.13 0.00 -10.00
CA HIS A 369 -11.20 0.96 -10.22
C HIS A 369 -11.78 0.81 -11.64
N PRO A 370 -13.10 0.97 -11.84
CA PRO A 370 -13.75 0.79 -13.14
C PRO A 370 -13.06 1.54 -14.30
N VAL A 371 -12.65 2.79 -14.06
CA VAL A 371 -11.95 3.63 -15.05
C VAL A 371 -10.59 3.04 -15.44
N GLY A 372 -9.77 2.65 -14.47
CA GLY A 372 -8.45 2.06 -14.76
C GLY A 372 -8.54 0.70 -15.44
N GLU A 373 -9.58 -0.09 -15.15
CA GLU A 373 -9.88 -1.31 -15.89
C GLU A 373 -10.31 -1.03 -17.33
N LEU A 374 -11.17 -0.05 -17.57
CA LEU A 374 -11.58 0.35 -18.92
C LEU A 374 -10.37 0.80 -19.76
N MET A 375 -9.42 1.52 -19.15
CA MET A 375 -8.15 1.89 -19.81
C MET A 375 -7.35 0.65 -20.22
N ALA A 376 -7.27 -0.36 -19.35
CA ALA A 376 -6.62 -1.62 -19.68
C ALA A 376 -7.36 -2.37 -20.81
N TYR A 377 -8.68 -2.55 -20.70
CA TYR A 377 -9.49 -3.20 -21.73
C TYR A 377 -9.33 -2.54 -23.10
N SER A 378 -9.36 -1.21 -23.13
CA SER A 378 -9.20 -0.43 -24.36
C SER A 378 -7.80 -0.57 -24.94
N ALA A 379 -6.76 -0.47 -24.10
CA ALA A 379 -5.37 -0.57 -24.55
C ALA A 379 -5.01 -1.95 -25.10
N PHE A 380 -5.36 -3.01 -24.36
CA PHE A 380 -5.10 -4.38 -24.79
C PHE A 380 -5.99 -4.79 -25.97
N GLY A 381 -7.29 -4.46 -25.92
CA GLY A 381 -8.21 -4.72 -27.03
C GLY A 381 -7.80 -3.99 -28.31
N GLY A 382 -7.44 -2.71 -28.19
CA GLY A 382 -6.96 -1.89 -29.31
C GLY A 382 -5.65 -2.42 -29.90
N SER A 383 -4.69 -2.83 -29.07
CA SER A 383 -3.42 -3.39 -29.54
C SER A 383 -3.63 -4.70 -30.32
N GLN A 384 -4.54 -5.56 -29.85
CA GLN A 384 -4.88 -6.79 -30.54
C GLN A 384 -5.70 -6.55 -31.83
N ALA A 385 -6.55 -5.52 -31.85
CA ALA A 385 -7.25 -5.08 -33.05
C ALA A 385 -6.28 -4.55 -34.12
N VAL A 386 -5.33 -3.69 -33.74
CA VAL A 386 -4.30 -3.17 -34.67
C VAL A 386 -3.43 -4.30 -35.19
N ARG A 387 -2.97 -5.23 -34.33
CA ARG A 387 -2.25 -6.43 -34.77
C ARG A 387 -3.05 -7.21 -35.81
N GLN A 388 -4.33 -7.45 -35.54
CA GLN A 388 -5.18 -8.21 -36.45
C GLN A 388 -5.43 -7.47 -37.76
N MET A 389 -5.61 -6.15 -37.72
CA MET A 389 -5.72 -5.31 -38.92
C MET A 389 -4.44 -5.39 -39.76
N LEU A 390 -3.26 -5.25 -39.15
CA LEU A 390 -1.99 -5.35 -39.86
C LEU A 390 -1.75 -6.75 -40.44
N ASN A 391 -2.24 -7.80 -39.77
CA ASN A 391 -2.28 -9.16 -40.30
C ASN A 391 -3.16 -9.25 -41.56
N ASP A 392 -4.39 -8.75 -41.48
CA ASP A 392 -5.36 -8.84 -42.57
C ASP A 392 -4.96 -7.95 -43.77
N LEU A 393 -4.23 -6.85 -43.51
CA LEU A 393 -3.60 -5.99 -44.52
C LEU A 393 -2.23 -6.51 -45.00
N HIS A 394 -1.78 -7.68 -44.52
CA HIS A 394 -0.51 -8.32 -44.90
C HIS A 394 0.74 -7.47 -44.65
N GLN A 395 0.67 -6.51 -43.71
CA GLN A 395 1.82 -5.68 -43.31
C GLN A 395 2.77 -6.44 -42.37
N ILE A 396 2.24 -7.38 -41.60
CA ILE A 396 2.98 -8.28 -40.72
C ILE A 396 2.34 -9.67 -40.73
N ASN A 397 3.11 -10.71 -40.40
CA ASN A 397 2.50 -12.00 -40.01
C ASN A 397 2.04 -11.90 -38.54
N GLY A 398 0.80 -11.44 -38.35
CA GLY A 398 0.23 -11.20 -37.02
C GLY A 398 -0.18 -12.47 -36.27
N GLN A 399 -0.08 -13.65 -36.89
CA GLN A 399 -0.34 -14.95 -36.24
C GLN A 399 0.89 -15.50 -35.50
N THR A 400 2.09 -15.00 -35.81
CA THR A 400 3.32 -15.38 -35.11
C THR A 400 3.21 -15.14 -33.60
N LEU A 401 3.85 -16.00 -32.80
CA LEU A 401 3.93 -15.85 -31.36
C LEU A 401 4.48 -14.47 -30.97
N SER A 402 5.54 -14.03 -31.65
CA SER A 402 6.18 -12.73 -31.41
C SER A 402 5.28 -11.54 -31.72
N ALA A 403 4.51 -11.55 -32.83
CA ALA A 403 3.59 -10.46 -33.13
C ALA A 403 2.46 -10.35 -32.10
N ARG A 404 1.92 -11.49 -31.65
CA ARG A 404 0.91 -11.51 -30.57
C ARG A 404 1.51 -11.10 -29.22
N ALA A 405 2.76 -11.47 -28.94
CA ALA A 405 3.46 -11.07 -27.73
C ALA A 405 3.76 -9.57 -27.70
N LEU A 406 4.24 -9.00 -28.81
CA LEU A 406 4.46 -7.56 -28.95
C LEU A 406 3.15 -6.77 -28.80
N ALA A 407 2.05 -7.23 -29.38
CA ALA A 407 0.74 -6.61 -29.20
C ALA A 407 0.30 -6.60 -27.72
N SER A 408 0.56 -7.68 -26.97
CA SER A 408 0.33 -7.72 -25.52
C SER A 408 1.26 -6.77 -24.77
N GLY A 409 2.53 -6.66 -25.17
CA GLY A 409 3.47 -5.69 -24.64
C GLY A 409 2.99 -4.25 -24.84
N PHE A 410 2.61 -3.89 -26.07
CA PHE A 410 2.06 -2.57 -26.39
C PHE A 410 0.77 -2.28 -25.60
N GLY A 411 -0.13 -3.26 -25.48
CA GLY A 411 -1.33 -3.13 -24.66
C GLY A 411 -1.00 -2.81 -23.19
N GLY A 412 0.02 -3.49 -22.64
CA GLY A 412 0.55 -3.22 -21.30
C GLY A 412 1.13 -1.81 -21.16
N ALA A 413 2.00 -1.40 -22.09
CA ALA A 413 2.61 -0.07 -22.08
C ALA A 413 1.58 1.06 -22.19
N VAL A 414 0.62 0.95 -23.12
CA VAL A 414 -0.43 1.96 -23.33
C VAL A 414 -1.36 2.01 -22.11
N SER A 415 -1.72 0.86 -21.54
CA SER A 415 -2.52 0.78 -20.31
C SER A 415 -1.83 1.50 -19.16
N ALA A 416 -0.59 1.13 -18.83
CA ALA A 416 0.16 1.76 -17.75
C ALA A 416 0.38 3.26 -18.00
N SER A 417 0.72 3.64 -19.23
CA SER A 417 0.90 5.06 -19.60
C SER A 417 -0.38 5.87 -19.37
N SER A 418 -1.53 5.34 -19.80
CA SER A 418 -2.83 6.00 -19.66
C SER A 418 -3.23 6.14 -18.19
N GLN A 419 -3.01 5.08 -17.41
CA GLN A 419 -3.26 5.06 -15.97
C GLN A 419 -2.38 6.08 -15.23
N THR A 420 -1.08 6.11 -15.55
CA THR A 420 -0.14 7.11 -15.03
C THR A 420 -0.57 8.50 -15.42
N LEU A 421 -0.87 8.78 -16.69
CA LEU A 421 -1.34 10.10 -17.15
C LEU A 421 -2.61 10.56 -16.43
N LEU A 422 -3.55 9.64 -16.15
CA LEU A 422 -4.73 9.96 -15.36
C LEU A 422 -4.35 10.31 -13.91
N GLN A 423 -3.56 9.46 -13.24
CA GLN A 423 -3.07 9.73 -11.89
C GLN A 423 -2.32 11.07 -11.82
N LEU A 424 -1.51 11.38 -12.84
CA LEU A 424 -0.76 12.62 -12.96
C LEU A 424 -1.69 13.86 -13.04
N LYS A 425 -2.89 13.71 -13.62
CA LYS A 425 -3.91 14.77 -13.75
C LYS A 425 -4.91 14.80 -12.59
N SER A 426 -4.99 13.74 -11.81
CA SER A 426 -5.96 13.62 -10.71
C SER A 426 -5.56 14.51 -9.54
N THR A 427 -6.49 15.38 -9.15
CA THR A 427 -6.40 16.22 -7.95
C THR A 427 -7.65 16.04 -7.09
N TYR A 428 -7.44 16.01 -5.79
CA TYR A 428 -8.48 16.23 -4.80
C TYR A 428 -8.63 17.73 -4.54
N VAL A 429 -9.86 18.18 -4.33
CA VAL A 429 -10.15 19.57 -3.98
C VAL A 429 -10.77 19.51 -2.61
N ASP A 430 -10.11 20.13 -1.64
CA ASP A 430 -10.56 20.11 -0.26
C ASP A 430 -11.65 21.19 0.00
N PRO A 431 -12.24 21.23 1.20
CA PRO A 431 -13.25 22.24 1.55
C PRO A 431 -12.74 23.69 1.52
N ALA A 432 -11.42 23.90 1.59
CA ALA A 432 -10.77 25.20 1.45
C ALA A 432 -10.42 25.54 -0.02
N GLU A 433 -10.91 24.74 -0.97
CA GLU A 433 -10.69 24.85 -2.42
C GLU A 433 -9.23 24.65 -2.87
N ARG A 434 -8.37 24.09 -2.00
CA ARG A 434 -6.99 23.75 -2.33
C ARG A 434 -6.97 22.54 -3.26
N LYS A 435 -6.22 22.65 -4.35
CA LYS A 435 -6.01 21.54 -5.31
C LYS A 435 -4.82 20.70 -4.87
N ILE A 436 -5.11 19.54 -4.28
CA ILE A 436 -4.10 18.61 -3.75
C ILE A 436 -3.87 17.49 -4.76
N PRO A 437 -2.62 17.24 -5.20
CA PRO A 437 -2.33 16.09 -6.05
C PRO A 437 -2.56 14.77 -5.30
N VAL A 438 -3.15 13.77 -5.96
CA VAL A 438 -3.41 12.47 -5.31
C VAL A 438 -2.19 11.53 -5.30
N VAL A 439 -1.20 11.83 -6.14
CA VAL A 439 0.06 11.09 -6.27
C VAL A 439 1.24 12.04 -6.40
N THR A 440 2.39 11.61 -5.91
CA THR A 440 3.68 12.29 -6.07
C THR A 440 4.74 11.32 -6.60
N PRO A 441 5.84 11.82 -7.16
CA PRO A 441 6.97 10.97 -7.55
C PRO A 441 7.56 10.27 -6.33
N ASP A 442 7.83 8.98 -6.48
CA ASP A 442 8.49 8.14 -5.49
C ASP A 442 9.96 7.96 -5.85
N ARG A 443 10.84 8.67 -5.13
CA ARG A 443 12.28 8.64 -5.33
C ARG A 443 13.01 7.69 -4.37
N ALA A 444 12.29 6.81 -3.69
CA ALA A 444 12.92 5.82 -2.84
C ALA A 444 13.84 4.89 -3.66
N GLU A 445 15.04 4.62 -3.14
CA GLU A 445 15.94 3.63 -3.73
C GLU A 445 15.34 2.23 -3.62
N THR A 446 15.54 1.41 -4.65
CA THR A 446 15.00 0.05 -4.73
C THR A 446 16.00 -0.93 -4.13
N GLU A 447 15.55 -1.76 -3.20
CA GLU A 447 16.39 -2.79 -2.56
C GLU A 447 16.12 -4.14 -3.24
N LEU A 448 16.77 -4.37 -4.40
CA LEU A 448 16.51 -5.54 -5.26
C LEU A 448 16.43 -6.87 -4.51
N LYS A 449 17.38 -7.14 -3.60
CA LYS A 449 17.42 -8.37 -2.82
C LYS A 449 16.15 -8.55 -1.97
N LYS A 450 15.75 -7.49 -1.26
CA LYS A 450 14.56 -7.48 -0.41
C LYS A 450 13.27 -7.61 -1.21
N ASP A 451 13.22 -7.00 -2.39
CA ASP A 451 12.03 -7.05 -3.25
C ASP A 451 11.85 -8.43 -3.89
N LEU A 452 12.94 -9.09 -4.28
CA LEU A 452 12.91 -10.48 -4.77
C LEU A 452 12.53 -11.46 -3.65
N ASP A 453 13.14 -11.35 -2.47
CA ASP A 453 12.90 -12.24 -1.34
C ASP A 453 11.42 -12.19 -0.89
N LYS A 454 10.82 -11.00 -0.86
CA LYS A 454 9.39 -10.82 -0.50
C LYS A 454 8.41 -11.34 -1.56
N GLY A 455 8.76 -11.25 -2.84
CA GLY A 455 7.84 -11.55 -3.94
C GLY A 455 7.73 -13.03 -4.30
N MET A 456 8.64 -13.88 -3.79
CA MET A 456 8.78 -15.27 -4.23
C MET A 456 8.77 -16.30 -3.09
N ASP A 457 8.74 -15.89 -1.83
CA ASP A 457 8.74 -16.85 -0.72
C ASP A 457 7.39 -17.54 -0.56
N LEU A 458 7.23 -18.69 -1.23
CA LEU A 458 6.05 -19.55 -1.12
C LEU A 458 5.84 -20.14 0.29
N ARG A 459 6.77 -19.96 1.24
CA ARG A 459 6.53 -20.30 2.66
C ARG A 459 5.58 -19.30 3.30
N GLU A 460 5.51 -18.06 2.80
CA GLU A 460 4.54 -17.07 3.24
C GLU A 460 3.13 -17.39 2.72
N ALA A 461 2.15 -17.46 3.62
CA ALA A 461 0.76 -17.78 3.27
C ALA A 461 0.11 -16.74 2.34
N SER A 462 0.50 -15.46 2.50
CA SER A 462 0.10 -14.34 1.63
C SER A 462 0.57 -14.54 0.18
N VAL A 463 1.83 -14.95 -0.01
CA VAL A 463 2.42 -15.20 -1.32
C VAL A 463 1.70 -16.37 -2.00
N ARG A 464 1.55 -17.51 -1.31
CA ARG A 464 0.81 -18.68 -1.87
C ARG A 464 -0.62 -18.32 -2.29
N THR A 465 -1.34 -17.60 -1.45
CA THR A 465 -2.72 -17.20 -1.73
C THR A 465 -2.80 -16.33 -2.99
N THR A 466 -1.82 -15.45 -3.20
CA THR A 466 -1.72 -14.65 -4.43
C THR A 466 -1.49 -15.53 -5.66
N PHE A 467 -0.56 -16.48 -5.59
CA PHE A 467 -0.33 -17.45 -6.66
C PHE A 467 -1.59 -18.26 -7.01
N TYR A 468 -2.30 -18.81 -6.01
CA TYR A 468 -3.56 -19.52 -6.24
C TYR A 468 -4.61 -18.64 -6.89
N SER A 469 -4.76 -17.41 -6.40
CA SER A 469 -5.72 -16.45 -6.95
C SER A 469 -5.43 -16.14 -8.42
N LYS A 470 -4.16 -15.92 -8.79
CA LYS A 470 -3.77 -15.65 -10.19
C LYS A 470 -3.91 -16.87 -11.08
N ALA A 471 -3.56 -18.07 -10.60
CA ALA A 471 -3.73 -19.32 -11.33
C ALA A 471 -5.21 -19.60 -11.64
N ILE A 472 -6.06 -19.62 -10.62
CA ILE A 472 -7.50 -19.90 -10.76
C ILE A 472 -8.18 -18.82 -11.63
N SER A 473 -7.81 -17.55 -11.44
CA SER A 473 -8.30 -16.48 -12.32
C SER A 473 -7.92 -16.72 -13.78
N GLY A 474 -6.70 -17.19 -14.03
CA GLY A 474 -6.23 -17.52 -15.38
C GLY A 474 -7.04 -18.64 -16.03
N ILE A 475 -7.48 -19.63 -15.26
CA ILE A 475 -8.36 -20.73 -15.73
C ILE A 475 -9.67 -20.16 -16.22
N GLN A 476 -10.38 -19.41 -15.37
CA GLN A 476 -11.67 -18.81 -15.73
C GLN A 476 -11.52 -17.82 -16.90
N SER A 477 -10.46 -16.99 -16.91
CA SER A 477 -10.14 -16.10 -18.03
C SER A 477 -9.94 -16.85 -19.35
N SER A 478 -9.25 -17.99 -19.32
CA SER A 478 -9.00 -18.80 -20.52
C SER A 478 -10.27 -19.47 -21.01
N ALA A 479 -11.09 -20.01 -20.11
CA ALA A 479 -12.37 -20.64 -20.43
C ALA A 479 -13.38 -19.65 -21.06
N LEU A 480 -13.47 -18.44 -20.51
CA LEU A 480 -14.31 -17.37 -21.07
C LEU A 480 -13.81 -16.88 -22.42
N THR A 481 -12.50 -16.89 -22.65
CA THR A 481 -11.92 -16.53 -23.94
C THR A 481 -12.16 -17.61 -24.98
N SER A 482 -12.04 -18.89 -24.62
CA SER A 482 -12.28 -20.02 -25.53
C SER A 482 -13.75 -20.16 -25.95
N ALA A 483 -14.69 -19.61 -25.18
CA ALA A 483 -16.10 -19.56 -25.54
C ALA A 483 -16.40 -18.53 -26.66
N LEU A 484 -15.45 -17.65 -27.01
CA LEU A 484 -15.62 -16.69 -28.08
C LEU A 484 -15.34 -17.33 -29.45
N PRO A 485 -16.04 -16.90 -30.52
CA PRO A 485 -15.73 -17.34 -31.88
C PRO A 485 -14.25 -17.07 -32.23
N PRO A 486 -13.53 -18.04 -32.84
CA PRO A 486 -12.15 -17.84 -33.23
C PRO A 486 -12.05 -16.75 -34.32
N VAL A 487 -10.92 -16.06 -34.34
CA VAL A 487 -10.58 -15.17 -35.47
C VAL A 487 -10.27 -16.04 -36.68
N THR A 488 -10.90 -15.77 -37.83
CA THR A 488 -10.68 -16.55 -39.04
C THR A 488 -9.27 -16.27 -39.58
N ALA A 489 -8.39 -17.26 -39.53
CA ALA A 489 -7.08 -17.20 -40.17
C ALA A 489 -7.21 -17.47 -41.67
N GLN A 490 -6.56 -16.65 -42.50
CA GLN A 490 -6.35 -16.95 -43.92
C GLN A 490 -5.34 -18.10 -44.04
N PRO A 491 -5.55 -19.09 -44.93
CA PRO A 491 -4.51 -20.04 -45.32
C PRO A 491 -3.31 -19.30 -45.90
N GLU A 492 -2.09 -19.78 -45.65
CA GLU A 492 -0.88 -19.27 -46.32
C GLU A 492 -1.06 -19.38 -47.85
N GLY A 493 -1.31 -18.25 -48.52
CA GLY A 493 -1.46 -18.18 -49.97
C GLY A 493 -2.71 -17.44 -50.49
N ALA A 494 -3.76 -17.27 -49.70
CA ALA A 494 -4.98 -16.56 -50.10
C ALA A 494 -4.84 -15.04 -49.87
N ARG A 495 -3.98 -14.40 -50.68
CA ARG A 495 -3.61 -12.99 -50.56
C ARG A 495 -4.76 -12.06 -50.99
N GLY A 496 -5.12 -11.08 -50.14
CA GLY A 496 -5.81 -9.85 -50.55
C GLY A 496 -7.35 -9.85 -50.70
N THR A 497 -8.09 -10.84 -50.19
CA THR A 497 -9.53 -11.01 -50.50
C THR A 497 -10.51 -10.67 -49.37
N LEU A 498 -10.06 -10.18 -48.21
CA LEU A 498 -10.98 -9.83 -47.11
C LEU A 498 -11.69 -8.50 -47.40
N SER A 499 -13.02 -8.52 -47.36
CA SER A 499 -13.81 -7.29 -47.39
C SER A 499 -13.53 -6.43 -46.15
N ALA A 500 -13.72 -5.11 -46.25
CA ALA A 500 -13.62 -4.20 -45.11
C ALA A 500 -14.50 -4.65 -43.93
N GLY A 501 -15.67 -5.26 -44.19
CA GLY A 501 -16.53 -5.84 -43.18
C GLY A 501 -15.89 -7.02 -42.43
N ASN A 502 -15.16 -7.89 -43.13
CA ASN A 502 -14.44 -9.01 -42.50
C ASN A 502 -13.22 -8.54 -41.70
N ILE A 503 -12.49 -7.53 -42.18
CA ILE A 503 -11.39 -6.91 -41.44
C ILE A 503 -11.92 -6.32 -40.12
N LEU A 504 -13.00 -5.52 -40.18
CA LEU A 504 -13.62 -4.94 -38.99
C LEU A 504 -14.12 -6.02 -38.01
N ARG A 505 -14.73 -7.10 -38.53
CA ARG A 505 -15.14 -8.25 -37.72
C ARG A 505 -13.95 -8.89 -37.01
N ASN A 506 -12.87 -9.16 -37.72
CA ASN A 506 -11.66 -9.79 -37.15
C ASN A 506 -11.00 -8.91 -36.10
N MET A 507 -10.89 -7.60 -36.37
CA MET A 507 -10.41 -6.61 -35.39
C MET A 507 -11.26 -6.64 -34.11
N ALA A 508 -12.59 -6.62 -34.25
CA ALA A 508 -13.51 -6.66 -33.11
C ALA A 508 -13.42 -7.97 -32.32
N LEU A 509 -13.26 -9.12 -32.99
CA LEU A 509 -13.06 -10.41 -32.33
C LEU A 509 -11.73 -10.47 -31.57
N ALA A 510 -10.64 -9.99 -32.18
CA ALA A 510 -9.33 -9.92 -31.51
C ALA A 510 -9.37 -9.01 -30.27
N ALA A 511 -10.05 -7.87 -30.35
CA ALA A 511 -10.27 -6.99 -29.22
C ALA A 511 -11.08 -7.67 -28.11
N LYS A 512 -12.23 -8.27 -28.46
CA LYS A 512 -13.11 -8.98 -27.51
C LYS A 512 -12.39 -10.13 -26.81
N GLY A 513 -11.56 -10.89 -27.52
CA GLY A 513 -10.76 -11.97 -26.93
C GLY A 513 -9.84 -11.47 -25.82
N SER A 514 -9.19 -10.32 -26.03
CA SER A 514 -8.34 -9.72 -25.00
C SER A 514 -9.14 -9.17 -23.81
N ILE A 515 -10.27 -8.51 -24.06
CA ILE A 515 -11.13 -7.94 -23.02
C ILE A 515 -11.73 -9.06 -22.15
N SER A 516 -12.22 -10.14 -22.78
CA SER A 516 -12.78 -11.31 -22.09
C SER A 516 -11.75 -11.96 -21.17
N TYR A 517 -10.51 -12.12 -21.63
CA TYR A 517 -9.45 -12.65 -20.78
C TYR A 517 -9.17 -11.76 -19.56
N LEU A 518 -9.07 -10.43 -19.78
CA LEU A 518 -8.68 -9.49 -18.73
C LEU A 518 -9.80 -9.23 -17.71
N SER A 519 -11.06 -9.33 -18.10
CA SER A 519 -12.21 -8.99 -17.24
C SER A 519 -12.22 -9.81 -15.95
N THR A 520 -12.07 -11.12 -16.06
CA THR A 520 -11.96 -12.02 -14.92
C THR A 520 -10.70 -11.77 -14.09
N ARG A 521 -9.57 -11.52 -14.76
CA ARG A 521 -8.31 -11.29 -14.05
C ARG A 521 -8.35 -10.02 -13.20
N TYR A 522 -8.88 -8.91 -13.73
CA TYR A 522 -8.98 -7.67 -12.98
C TYR A 522 -10.06 -7.74 -11.90
N ALA A 523 -11.21 -8.38 -12.20
CA ALA A 523 -12.23 -8.65 -11.20
C ALA A 523 -11.63 -9.40 -9.99
N ASN A 524 -10.84 -10.45 -10.21
CA ASN A 524 -10.24 -11.21 -9.11
C ASN A 524 -9.08 -10.48 -8.43
N GLN A 525 -8.37 -9.60 -9.13
CA GLN A 525 -7.32 -8.76 -8.55
C GLN A 525 -7.88 -7.72 -7.57
N SER A 526 -9.07 -7.16 -7.83
CA SER A 526 -9.67 -6.13 -6.98
C SER A 526 -10.19 -6.67 -5.65
N VAL A 527 -10.51 -7.97 -5.54
CA VAL A 527 -11.11 -8.61 -4.35
C VAL A 527 -10.35 -8.32 -3.07
N THR A 528 -9.02 -8.26 -3.10
CA THR A 528 -8.23 -8.03 -1.87
C THR A 528 -8.42 -6.61 -1.34
N ALA A 529 -8.43 -5.62 -2.23
CA ALA A 529 -8.69 -4.23 -1.85
C ALA A 529 -10.16 -4.04 -1.45
N GLU A 530 -11.08 -4.70 -2.14
CA GLU A 530 -12.52 -4.67 -1.84
C GLU A 530 -12.84 -5.32 -0.49
N ALA A 531 -12.18 -6.43 -0.15
CA ALA A 531 -12.31 -7.11 1.15
C ALA A 531 -11.81 -6.21 2.29
N LYS A 532 -10.66 -5.57 2.10
CA LYS A 532 -10.14 -4.57 3.05
C LYS A 532 -11.13 -3.42 3.24
N ALA A 533 -11.61 -2.83 2.14
CA ALA A 533 -12.57 -1.73 2.21
C ALA A 533 -13.90 -2.13 2.85
N LEU A 534 -14.34 -3.38 2.63
CA LEU A 534 -15.54 -3.95 3.25
C LEU A 534 -15.36 -4.11 4.77
N LYS A 535 -14.21 -4.63 5.20
CA LYS A 535 -13.84 -4.77 6.62
C LYS A 535 -13.70 -3.41 7.30
N ASP A 536 -13.02 -2.45 6.67
CA ASP A 536 -12.83 -1.08 7.19
C ASP A 536 -14.19 -0.33 7.30
N ALA A 537 -15.18 -0.73 6.51
CA ALA A 537 -16.55 -0.24 6.60
C ALA A 537 -17.42 -0.97 7.64
N GLY A 538 -16.86 -1.95 8.36
CA GLY A 538 -17.59 -2.76 9.36
C GLY A 538 -18.57 -3.76 8.75
N MET A 539 -18.46 -4.05 7.46
CA MET A 539 -19.40 -4.90 6.70
C MET A 539 -18.76 -6.20 6.20
N GLY A 540 -17.55 -6.57 6.67
CA GLY A 540 -16.83 -7.74 6.20
C GLY A 540 -16.02 -8.42 7.30
N GLY A 541 -15.63 -9.67 7.06
CA GLY A 541 -14.95 -10.51 8.05
C GLY A 541 -15.92 -11.29 8.94
N ALA A 542 -17.17 -11.45 8.50
CA ALA A 542 -18.16 -12.27 9.21
C ALA A 542 -17.79 -13.75 9.15
N THR A 543 -16.99 -14.16 8.15
CA THR A 543 -16.49 -15.53 8.02
C THR A 543 -15.02 -15.52 7.58
N PRO A 544 -14.05 -15.53 8.53
CA PRO A 544 -12.61 -15.42 8.23
C PRO A 544 -12.05 -16.42 7.20
N MET A 545 -12.71 -17.57 7.05
CA MET A 545 -12.33 -18.63 6.10
C MET A 545 -12.86 -18.39 4.68
N LEU A 546 -13.85 -17.53 4.51
CA LEU A 546 -14.55 -17.24 3.25
C LEU A 546 -14.56 -15.74 2.91
N ASP A 547 -13.62 -14.96 3.47
CA ASP A 547 -13.58 -13.50 3.33
C ASP A 547 -13.63 -13.03 1.86
N ARG A 548 -13.01 -13.78 0.93
CA ARG A 548 -12.96 -13.42 -0.50
C ARG A 548 -14.28 -13.73 -1.19
N THR A 549 -14.90 -14.87 -0.85
CA THR A 549 -16.24 -15.25 -1.29
C THR A 549 -17.30 -14.28 -0.76
N GLU A 550 -17.22 -13.90 0.51
CA GLU A 550 -18.08 -12.90 1.14
C GLU A 550 -17.99 -11.56 0.40
N THR A 551 -16.77 -11.15 0.04
CA THR A 551 -16.54 -9.91 -0.72
C THR A 551 -17.24 -9.96 -2.09
N ALA A 552 -17.10 -11.07 -2.83
CA ALA A 552 -17.76 -11.25 -4.13
C ALA A 552 -19.30 -11.22 -4.01
N LEU A 553 -19.86 -11.90 -3.00
CA LEU A 553 -21.30 -11.87 -2.72
C LEU A 553 -21.79 -10.47 -2.36
N ASN A 554 -21.01 -9.72 -1.58
CA ASN A 554 -21.33 -8.34 -1.23
C ASN A 554 -21.26 -7.40 -2.45
N ASN A 555 -20.38 -7.65 -3.42
CA ASN A 555 -20.36 -6.92 -4.69
C ASN A 555 -21.64 -7.16 -5.51
N ILE A 556 -22.21 -8.37 -5.45
CA ILE A 556 -23.46 -8.70 -6.12
C ILE A 556 -24.66 -8.10 -5.39
N ARG A 557 -24.73 -8.27 -4.05
CA ARG A 557 -25.89 -7.89 -3.23
C ARG A 557 -25.93 -6.39 -2.89
N HIS A 558 -24.77 -5.78 -2.70
CA HIS A 558 -24.62 -4.38 -2.30
C HIS A 558 -23.62 -3.63 -3.21
N PRO A 559 -23.88 -3.56 -4.53
CA PRO A 559 -22.97 -2.95 -5.50
C PRO A 559 -22.88 -1.42 -5.38
N ASN A 560 -23.85 -0.79 -4.72
CA ASN A 560 -23.93 0.66 -4.54
C ASN A 560 -23.24 1.16 -3.27
N ARG A 561 -22.70 0.27 -2.42
CA ARG A 561 -22.11 0.63 -1.12
C ARG A 561 -20.97 1.64 -1.26
N ALA A 562 -20.80 2.49 -0.25
CA ALA A 562 -19.80 3.56 -0.24
C ALA A 562 -18.35 3.04 -0.21
N SER A 563 -18.12 1.83 0.30
CA SER A 563 -16.78 1.22 0.37
C SER A 563 -16.24 0.76 -0.99
N LEU A 564 -17.08 0.69 -2.03
CA LEU A 564 -16.61 0.40 -3.38
C LEU A 564 -16.00 1.65 -4.05
N PRO A 565 -15.06 1.46 -4.99
CA PRO A 565 -14.55 2.55 -5.80
C PRO A 565 -15.61 3.03 -6.80
N HIS A 566 -15.98 4.30 -6.73
CA HIS A 566 -16.96 4.89 -7.64
C HIS A 566 -16.44 6.20 -8.25
N THR A 567 -16.66 6.35 -9.55
CA THR A 567 -16.31 7.58 -10.28
C THR A 567 -17.28 8.72 -10.00
N PHE A 568 -18.55 8.39 -9.76
CA PHE A 568 -19.64 9.36 -9.71
C PHE A 568 -20.31 9.36 -8.33
N GLN A 569 -20.63 10.56 -7.87
CA GLN A 569 -21.45 10.75 -6.69
C GLN A 569 -22.90 10.32 -6.98
N PRO A 570 -23.68 9.90 -5.98
CA PRO A 570 -25.08 9.49 -6.18
C PRO A 570 -25.96 10.56 -6.83
N SER A 571 -25.67 11.85 -6.60
CA SER A 571 -26.42 12.98 -7.14
C SER A 571 -26.01 13.39 -8.56
N THR A 572 -24.91 12.85 -9.12
CA THR A 572 -24.42 13.24 -10.44
C THR A 572 -25.35 12.76 -11.54
N LEU A 573 -25.80 13.69 -12.42
CA LEU A 573 -26.64 13.40 -13.60
C LEU A 573 -27.84 12.48 -13.26
N SER A 574 -28.60 12.87 -12.24
CA SER A 574 -29.79 12.13 -11.77
C SER A 574 -29.50 10.69 -11.29
N GLY A 575 -28.24 10.37 -10.97
CA GLY A 575 -27.84 9.07 -10.45
C GLY A 575 -27.64 7.97 -11.50
N ILE A 576 -27.90 8.23 -12.79
CA ILE A 576 -27.72 7.22 -13.86
C ILE A 576 -26.27 6.70 -13.93
N PRO A 577 -25.23 7.56 -13.93
CA PRO A 577 -23.85 7.08 -13.96
C PRO A 577 -23.49 6.21 -12.73
N ARG A 578 -24.10 6.52 -11.58
CA ARG A 578 -23.94 5.74 -10.35
C ARG A 578 -24.60 4.37 -10.45
N ALA A 579 -25.78 4.29 -11.06
CA ALA A 579 -26.46 3.02 -11.32
C ALA A 579 -25.64 2.13 -12.28
N MET A 580 -25.06 2.70 -13.33
CA MET A 580 -24.17 1.98 -14.25
C MET A 580 -22.92 1.44 -13.54
N ALA A 581 -22.27 2.24 -12.68
CA ALA A 581 -21.13 1.79 -11.88
C ALA A 581 -21.53 0.64 -10.94
N SER A 582 -22.74 0.70 -10.36
CA SER A 582 -23.27 -0.37 -9.51
C SER A 582 -23.53 -1.66 -10.31
N ALA A 583 -24.15 -1.57 -11.50
CA ALA A 583 -24.33 -2.73 -12.38
C ALA A 583 -22.99 -3.36 -12.79
N TYR A 584 -21.98 -2.52 -13.03
CA TYR A 584 -20.62 -2.98 -13.31
C TYR A 584 -20.00 -3.72 -12.10
N HIS A 585 -20.14 -3.20 -10.87
CA HIS A 585 -19.67 -3.88 -9.66
C HIS A 585 -20.40 -5.21 -9.40
N MET A 586 -21.69 -5.27 -9.72
CA MET A 586 -22.45 -6.52 -9.67
C MET A 586 -21.89 -7.54 -10.68
N GLY A 587 -21.64 -7.13 -11.92
CA GLY A 587 -21.00 -7.98 -12.94
C GLY A 587 -19.59 -8.44 -12.53
N ARG A 588 -18.81 -7.54 -11.91
CA ARG A 588 -17.51 -7.87 -11.33
C ARG A 588 -17.64 -8.92 -10.22
N GLY A 589 -18.59 -8.75 -9.29
CA GLY A 589 -18.88 -9.73 -8.25
C GLY A 589 -19.26 -11.10 -8.80
N ALA A 590 -20.05 -11.14 -9.88
CA ALA A 590 -20.40 -12.39 -10.57
C ALA A 590 -19.18 -13.08 -11.20
N LEU A 591 -18.25 -12.32 -11.78
CA LEU A 591 -16.99 -12.87 -12.28
C LEU A 591 -16.07 -13.35 -11.14
N GLN A 592 -16.09 -12.69 -9.99
CA GLN A 592 -15.26 -13.05 -8.85
C GLN A 592 -15.72 -14.36 -8.19
N LEU A 593 -17.03 -14.53 -8.00
CA LEU A 593 -17.60 -15.55 -7.12
C LEU A 593 -17.05 -16.97 -7.36
N PRO A 594 -17.03 -17.52 -8.59
CA PRO A 594 -16.52 -18.88 -8.81
C PRO A 594 -15.03 -19.03 -8.46
N THR A 595 -14.22 -18.03 -8.83
CA THR A 595 -12.78 -18.05 -8.53
C THR A 595 -12.52 -17.90 -7.05
N GLN A 596 -13.24 -17.02 -6.34
CA GLN A 596 -12.98 -16.79 -4.91
C GLN A 596 -13.40 -17.99 -4.05
N ILE A 597 -14.48 -18.70 -4.42
CA ILE A 597 -14.86 -19.98 -3.76
C ILE A 597 -13.72 -20.99 -3.88
N ALA A 598 -13.14 -21.14 -5.08
CA ALA A 598 -12.03 -22.06 -5.31
C ALA A 598 -10.76 -21.63 -4.56
N VAL A 599 -10.44 -20.33 -4.52
CA VAL A 599 -9.28 -19.79 -3.77
C VAL A 599 -9.44 -20.03 -2.27
N ASP A 600 -10.60 -19.71 -1.70
CA ASP A 600 -10.88 -19.90 -0.28
C ASP A 600 -10.82 -21.40 0.07
N THR A 601 -11.37 -22.27 -0.78
CA THR A 601 -11.30 -23.74 -0.60
C THR A 601 -9.86 -24.24 -0.58
N VAL A 602 -9.04 -23.84 -1.57
CA VAL A 602 -7.62 -24.25 -1.64
C VAL A 602 -6.84 -23.72 -0.44
N ARG A 603 -7.12 -22.49 0.00
CA ARG A 603 -6.51 -21.91 1.20
C ARG A 603 -6.85 -22.72 2.45
N VAL A 604 -8.11 -23.07 2.66
CA VAL A 604 -8.56 -23.89 3.79
C VAL A 604 -7.88 -25.25 3.80
N LEU A 605 -7.77 -25.90 2.63
CA LEU A 605 -7.08 -27.18 2.50
C LEU A 605 -5.57 -27.05 2.79
N ALA A 606 -4.92 -26.01 2.28
CA ALA A 606 -3.50 -25.77 2.50
C ALA A 606 -3.20 -25.44 3.97
N ASP A 607 -4.00 -24.58 4.60
CA ASP A 607 -3.85 -24.23 6.02
C ASP A 607 -4.14 -25.46 6.90
N GLY A 608 -5.14 -26.28 6.55
CA GLY A 608 -5.42 -27.56 7.23
C GLY A 608 -4.27 -28.57 7.11
N ALA A 609 -3.68 -28.73 5.92
CA ALA A 609 -2.52 -29.60 5.71
C ALA A 609 -1.27 -29.11 6.44
N LEU A 610 -0.99 -27.80 6.41
CA LEU A 610 0.15 -27.20 7.10
C LEU A 610 -0.01 -27.28 8.62
N ASN A 611 -1.21 -27.03 9.16
CA ASN A 611 -1.50 -27.20 10.58
C ASN A 611 -1.44 -28.69 10.98
N GLY A 612 -1.87 -29.61 10.12
CA GLY A 612 -1.74 -31.06 10.31
C GLY A 612 -0.27 -31.54 10.34
N VAL A 613 0.57 -31.04 9.43
CA VAL A 613 2.01 -31.33 9.41
C VAL A 613 2.72 -30.66 10.59
N SER A 614 2.32 -29.46 10.97
CA SER A 614 2.88 -28.74 12.14
C SER A 614 2.48 -29.40 13.45
N SER A 615 1.25 -29.89 13.58
CA SER A 615 0.78 -30.65 14.74
C SER A 615 1.40 -32.06 14.81
N ALA A 616 1.58 -32.73 13.67
CA ALA A 616 2.35 -33.96 13.59
C ALA A 616 3.83 -33.73 13.97
N ARG A 617 4.44 -32.63 13.52
CA ARG A 617 5.81 -32.25 13.88
C ARG A 617 5.92 -31.86 15.36
N ALA A 618 4.95 -31.14 15.91
CA ALA A 618 4.88 -30.82 17.33
C ALA A 618 4.73 -32.08 18.19
N ALA A 619 3.92 -33.05 17.75
CA ALA A 619 3.76 -34.36 18.37
C ALA A 619 5.01 -35.27 18.25
N LEU A 620 5.88 -35.00 17.28
CA LEU A 620 7.17 -35.68 17.09
C LEU A 620 8.35 -34.97 17.77
N THR A 621 8.12 -33.81 18.40
CA THR A 621 9.12 -33.17 19.28
C THR A 621 9.07 -33.89 20.63
N PRO A 622 10.17 -34.48 21.12
CA PRO A 622 10.13 -35.22 22.38
C PRO A 622 9.76 -34.29 23.53
N ALA A 623 8.65 -34.57 24.21
CA ALA A 623 8.37 -33.95 25.49
C ALA A 623 9.49 -34.32 26.48
N LYS A 624 9.95 -33.34 27.26
CA LYS A 624 10.86 -33.56 28.40
C LYS A 624 10.29 -34.72 29.25
N PRO A 625 11.08 -35.75 29.59
CA PRO A 625 10.55 -36.92 30.26
C PRO A 625 10.05 -36.54 31.66
N PRO A 626 8.83 -36.93 32.05
CA PRO A 626 8.37 -36.79 33.43
C PRO A 626 9.07 -37.84 34.31
N GLU A 627 9.37 -37.44 35.55
CA GLU A 627 9.96 -38.30 36.56
C GLU A 627 9.09 -39.53 36.84
N ALA A 628 9.76 -40.67 36.95
CA ALA A 628 9.17 -42.00 37.07
C ALA A 628 8.38 -42.21 38.37
N ARG A 629 7.26 -42.96 38.28
CA ARG A 629 6.75 -43.87 39.32
C ARG A 629 5.71 -44.85 38.75
N GLY A 630 6.06 -46.15 38.79
CA GLY A 630 5.22 -47.39 38.83
C GLY A 630 4.04 -47.54 37.85
N SER A 631 3.70 -48.69 37.27
CA SER A 631 4.03 -50.11 37.48
C SER A 631 3.62 -50.89 36.21
N VAL A 632 4.13 -52.11 36.08
CA VAL A 632 4.10 -53.00 34.91
C VAL A 632 2.80 -53.83 34.82
N ASP A 633 2.50 -54.30 33.60
CA ASP A 633 1.42 -55.21 33.13
C ASP A 633 0.04 -54.54 32.95
N GLU A 634 -0.67 -54.65 31.83
CA GLU A 634 -0.87 -55.80 30.93
C GLU A 634 -1.50 -55.34 29.59
N LEU A 635 -1.48 -56.21 28.57
CA LEU A 635 -2.17 -56.19 27.26
C LEU A 635 -1.35 -55.85 26.00
N ARG A 636 -0.83 -56.96 25.48
CA ARG A 636 -0.31 -57.23 24.15
C ARG A 636 -1.47 -57.44 23.17
N ASN A 637 -1.23 -57.11 21.89
CA ASN A 637 -1.95 -57.51 20.66
C ASN A 637 -3.09 -56.62 20.15
N THR A 638 -2.79 -55.77 19.16
CA THR A 638 -3.20 -55.94 17.75
C THR A 638 -2.65 -54.78 16.90
N ALA A 639 -1.70 -55.10 16.02
CA ALA A 639 -1.19 -54.19 15.00
C ALA A 639 -1.68 -54.65 13.63
N PRO A 640 -2.27 -53.78 12.80
CA PRO A 640 -2.28 -53.94 11.35
C PRO A 640 -1.00 -53.33 10.76
N THR A 641 -0.31 -54.12 9.94
CA THR A 641 0.83 -53.74 9.10
C THR A 641 0.51 -52.53 8.20
N PRO A 642 1.40 -51.52 8.09
CA PRO A 642 1.29 -50.50 7.06
C PRO A 642 1.67 -51.08 5.68
N PRO A 643 1.01 -50.69 4.58
CA PRO A 643 1.45 -51.07 3.25
C PRO A 643 2.79 -50.40 2.92
N SER A 644 3.68 -51.19 2.33
CA SER A 644 5.00 -50.84 1.82
C SER A 644 4.99 -49.63 0.89
N SER A 645 5.88 -48.67 1.17
CA SER A 645 6.17 -47.51 0.33
C SER A 645 6.73 -47.93 -1.04
N PRO A 646 6.35 -47.28 -2.15
CA PRO A 646 7.06 -47.46 -3.41
C PRO A 646 8.39 -46.68 -3.37
N THR A 647 9.48 -47.38 -3.66
CA THR A 647 10.81 -46.83 -3.87
C THR A 647 10.79 -45.88 -5.08
N VAL A 648 10.94 -44.58 -4.85
CA VAL A 648 11.20 -43.60 -5.92
C VAL A 648 12.71 -43.57 -6.18
N GLN A 649 13.12 -44.12 -7.32
CA GLN A 649 14.46 -43.90 -7.88
C GLN A 649 14.63 -42.40 -8.20
N ARG A 650 15.66 -41.79 -7.62
CA ARG A 650 16.11 -40.43 -7.95
C ARG A 650 16.68 -40.44 -9.39
N PRO A 651 16.22 -39.58 -10.32
CA PRO A 651 16.90 -39.43 -11.62
C PRO A 651 18.27 -38.78 -11.39
N ALA A 652 19.28 -39.26 -12.12
CA ALA A 652 20.63 -38.70 -12.12
C ALA A 652 20.64 -37.23 -12.58
N PRO A 653 21.58 -36.39 -12.10
CA PRO A 653 21.66 -34.99 -12.50
C PRO A 653 21.97 -34.87 -14.00
N SER A 654 21.15 -34.13 -14.73
CA SER A 654 21.37 -33.79 -16.14
C SER A 654 22.50 -32.77 -16.27
N VAL A 655 23.47 -33.08 -17.14
CA VAL A 655 24.56 -32.19 -17.54
C VAL A 655 23.97 -31.08 -18.45
N PRO A 656 24.35 -29.80 -18.30
CA PRO A 656 23.88 -28.74 -19.17
C PRO A 656 24.39 -28.93 -20.61
N PHE A 657 23.57 -28.54 -21.60
CA PHE A 657 23.92 -28.57 -23.03
C PHE A 657 25.10 -27.64 -23.31
N ASP A 658 26.03 -28.08 -24.14
CA ASP A 658 27.09 -27.24 -24.68
C ASP A 658 26.62 -26.43 -25.91
N ASP A 659 27.44 -25.47 -26.33
CA ASP A 659 27.09 -24.49 -27.37
C ASP A 659 26.83 -25.15 -28.75
N GLU A 660 27.39 -26.34 -29.02
CA GLU A 660 27.11 -27.10 -30.23
C GLU A 660 25.73 -27.77 -30.18
N GLN A 661 25.32 -28.28 -29.00
CA GLN A 661 24.00 -28.87 -28.82
C GLN A 661 22.88 -27.82 -28.82
N LEU A 662 23.14 -26.61 -28.30
CA LEU A 662 22.23 -25.47 -28.40
C LEU A 662 22.02 -25.03 -29.86
N ARG A 663 23.10 -25.01 -30.66
CA ARG A 663 23.03 -24.67 -32.08
C ARG A 663 22.29 -25.72 -32.90
N ALA A 664 22.49 -27.01 -32.60
CA ALA A 664 21.74 -28.10 -33.23
C ALA A 664 20.24 -28.11 -32.85
N LEU A 665 19.87 -27.55 -31.69
CA LEU A 665 18.47 -27.37 -31.28
C LEU A 665 17.82 -26.16 -31.98
N GLU A 666 18.56 -25.08 -32.17
CA GLU A 666 18.12 -23.88 -32.92
C GLU A 666 17.96 -24.16 -34.41
N GLU A 667 18.77 -25.07 -34.97
CA GLU A 667 18.69 -25.51 -36.37
C GLU A 667 17.70 -26.68 -36.59
N GLY A 668 17.01 -27.14 -35.53
CA GLY A 668 15.95 -28.15 -35.61
C GLY A 668 16.43 -29.58 -35.89
N LEU A 669 17.72 -29.87 -35.65
CA LEU A 669 18.35 -31.18 -35.92
C LEU A 669 18.25 -32.16 -34.74
N LEU A 670 17.77 -31.72 -33.58
CA LEU A 670 17.54 -32.56 -32.40
C LEU A 670 16.11 -32.42 -31.88
N ALA A 671 15.45 -33.55 -31.61
CA ALA A 671 14.16 -33.58 -30.95
C ALA A 671 14.33 -33.40 -29.42
N PRO A 672 13.54 -32.53 -28.76
CA PRO A 672 13.65 -32.30 -27.33
C PRO A 672 13.19 -33.56 -26.55
N ARG A 673 14.01 -33.99 -25.58
CA ARG A 673 13.64 -35.01 -24.58
C ARG A 673 12.94 -34.40 -23.38
#